data_AF-F8F1E9-F1
#
_entry.id   AF-F8F1E9-F1
#
_cell.length_a   1.000
_cell.length_b   1.000
_cell.length_c   1.000
_cell.angle_alpha   90.00
_cell.angle_beta   90.00
_cell.angle_gamma   90.00
#
_symmetry.space_group_name_H-M   'P 1'
#
loop_
_entity.id
_entity.type
_entity.pdbx_description
1 polymer ?
#
loop_
_entity_poly.entity_id
_entity_poly.type
_entity_poly.pdbx_seq_one_letter_code
_entity_poly.pdbx_strand_id
1 'polypeptide(L)'
;MKRFWFVVLLLVHTIAVIIADENRLEWKDVANPRIISIQVNKDNPKNIVVNYEMDLSFNGADRASIYMINEQGLILQTKIMGKTNRPIKSVEFTPVSSGIYKFYVEATRVGENENKRSLDAIYQYELPFQSPALKILNNKNGSVLLRWDTIPEIELYEISYRLVQESSDLRNNSKSEIIQLNASGNSMEYLIKNLNVGSKYAFSLNLIKNSKIVLTKEVQKTVRDIQEREWYFTWFGQSTKSDVNTFKMIDEDSFKFSLFSCTVNSESGQIDQKGGKFTTFHDGISFYYTKTNANTENFELSATFIVDYINPQPDGQEGFGLLALDSLGEYGNNSSNHYTNSAGVIATKFEEVINGVKKTSKDTLGARFVTGLTRQIIESGDSGIAQNGRSASYAFSYDQSDLIKKGDSYRLTLKKDNTGYHAIYKKQYPGETDITEYILYDPKKLQVLDTNTIYVGFAVARGCNVTIQDVDFKITNVAEDPPGLVEPPEIIPLIAKVDSPSTYTEPLYPFIFNANANGRLTVKDRKGNALIKDAIIQANQDYIKNITLLKGNNDFIVEFIPDKTFKPGDNKVMGRYDNEKKALVESYLPYYINHSVLYHYYQGDTLFVSTMGTPFGKGTKDSPLDLSTALYFVRPGQTILLAGGVYYPTSTITIERGNNGTNRQYKIFRSVNGERAIIDFSRSNAKASGFMLSGDYWIIDSIDIRNTPGDVKGLQVAGNNNIIRFVKTYQCGDTGLQISGFSTEKSDKWPKYNQIISCESYDNKDPASNNADGFAAKLTVGKGNIFKYCIAHHNIDDGWDLFSKIETGPISPVVIENCVSYKNGSLSDGSGNGDGNGFKMGGDGIAVPHILRNSIAYCNGTSGITSNSNPAIIIENCTAYANKGANINLYGKGDSIRSFIVKNSISLQGGISDVYREMPEIESRTNFLWNGAMAKNSEGQQINLDIFTTVDCTLNPEIQKDGKINIKGLFQINKKELQGLGAQF
;
A
#
# COMPACT_ATOMS: atom_id res chain seq x y z
N MET A 1 29.59 -37.43 -11.86
CA MET A 1 28.19 -37.55 -11.40
C MET A 1 27.17 -36.89 -12.37
N LYS A 2 27.38 -36.98 -13.70
CA LYS A 2 26.43 -36.53 -14.74
C LYS A 2 26.09 -37.66 -15.74
N ARG A 3 26.20 -38.92 -15.29
CA ARG A 3 25.88 -40.14 -16.07
C ARG A 3 24.89 -41.09 -15.37
N PHE A 4 24.31 -40.67 -14.25
CA PHE A 4 23.36 -41.49 -13.47
C PHE A 4 21.90 -41.01 -13.54
N TRP A 5 21.63 -39.88 -14.22
CA TRP A 5 20.27 -39.35 -14.40
C TRP A 5 19.67 -39.64 -15.78
N PHE A 6 20.44 -40.23 -16.71
CA PHE A 6 19.95 -40.58 -18.05
C PHE A 6 19.40 -42.02 -18.15
N VAL A 7 19.58 -42.84 -17.11
CA VAL A 7 19.18 -44.27 -17.13
C VAL A 7 17.95 -44.55 -16.25
N VAL A 8 17.53 -43.62 -15.37
CA VAL A 8 16.34 -43.80 -14.52
C VAL A 8 15.08 -43.18 -15.14
N LEU A 9 15.20 -42.30 -16.14
CA LEU A 9 14.04 -41.84 -16.92
C LEU A 9 13.63 -42.79 -18.05
N LEU A 10 14.44 -43.82 -18.35
CA LEU A 10 14.14 -44.83 -19.37
C LEU A 10 13.33 -46.04 -18.82
N LEU A 11 12.97 -46.04 -17.54
CA LEU A 11 12.31 -47.17 -16.87
C LEU A 11 10.99 -46.83 -16.15
N VAL A 12 10.46 -45.60 -16.34
CA VAL A 12 9.10 -45.22 -15.91
C VAL A 12 8.26 -44.72 -17.10
N HIS A 13 8.55 -45.17 -18.32
CA HIS A 13 7.64 -45.05 -19.47
C HIS A 13 7.30 -46.41 -20.11
N THR A 14 7.69 -47.52 -19.48
CA THR A 14 7.40 -48.89 -19.95
C THR A 14 6.42 -49.65 -19.05
N ILE A 15 5.61 -48.96 -18.23
CA ILE A 15 4.36 -49.50 -17.67
C ILE A 15 3.31 -48.37 -17.59
N ALA A 16 2.89 -47.89 -18.76
CA ALA A 16 1.57 -47.31 -19.03
C ALA A 16 1.35 -47.22 -20.57
N VAL A 17 1.84 -48.20 -21.32
CA VAL A 17 1.44 -48.45 -22.72
C VAL A 17 1.11 -49.92 -22.86
N ILE A 18 0.28 -50.42 -21.94
CA ILE A 18 -0.54 -51.62 -22.13
C ILE A 18 -1.82 -51.35 -21.33
N ILE A 19 -2.69 -50.53 -21.92
CA ILE A 19 -4.17 -50.51 -21.85
C ILE A 19 -4.57 -49.23 -22.60
N ALA A 20 -4.75 -49.39 -23.90
CA ALA A 20 -5.65 -48.66 -24.81
C ALA A 20 -5.16 -48.87 -26.26
N ASP A 21 -4.80 -50.10 -26.62
CA ASP A 21 -4.75 -50.52 -28.02
C ASP A 21 -5.99 -51.36 -28.31
N GLU A 22 -7.15 -50.78 -28.01
CA GLU A 22 -8.41 -51.18 -28.63
C GLU A 22 -9.16 -49.90 -29.04
N ASN A 23 -9.19 -49.70 -30.36
CA ASN A 23 -10.11 -48.85 -31.13
C ASN A 23 -9.74 -47.38 -31.37
N ARG A 24 -8.48 -47.05 -31.73
CA ARG A 24 -8.28 -45.88 -32.61
C ARG A 24 -8.70 -46.28 -34.03
N LEU A 25 -9.53 -45.46 -34.68
CA LEU A 25 -9.96 -45.71 -36.06
C LEU A 25 -8.74 -45.91 -36.99
N GLU A 26 -8.73 -46.96 -37.82
CA GLU A 26 -7.66 -47.17 -38.80
C GLU A 26 -7.49 -45.92 -39.67
N TRP A 27 -6.25 -45.57 -40.03
CA TRP A 27 -6.02 -44.32 -40.75
C TRP A 27 -6.74 -44.26 -42.09
N LYS A 28 -6.87 -45.39 -42.79
CA LYS A 28 -7.64 -45.48 -44.05
C LYS A 28 -9.09 -45.02 -43.87
N ASP A 29 -9.69 -45.29 -42.71
CA ASP A 29 -11.10 -45.03 -42.39
C ASP A 29 -11.35 -43.60 -41.86
N VAL A 30 -10.29 -42.85 -41.52
CA VAL A 30 -10.43 -41.44 -41.16
C VAL A 30 -10.84 -40.64 -42.40
N ALA A 31 -11.90 -39.85 -42.30
CA ALA A 31 -12.35 -39.01 -43.41
C ALA A 31 -11.27 -37.99 -43.83
N ASN A 32 -11.18 -37.73 -45.13
CA ASN A 32 -10.35 -36.62 -45.62
C ASN A 32 -10.88 -35.29 -45.07
N PRO A 33 -10.00 -34.32 -44.79
CA PRO A 33 -10.46 -32.99 -44.37
C PRO A 33 -11.27 -32.33 -45.49
N ARG A 34 -12.25 -31.52 -45.11
CA ARG A 34 -13.15 -30.83 -46.04
C ARG A 34 -13.24 -29.35 -45.68
N ILE A 35 -12.93 -28.47 -46.64
CA ILE A 35 -13.21 -27.03 -46.48
C ILE A 35 -14.73 -26.84 -46.63
N ILE A 36 -15.33 -26.19 -45.63
CA ILE A 36 -16.77 -25.94 -45.55
C ILE A 36 -17.12 -24.59 -46.14
N SER A 37 -16.34 -23.55 -45.80
CA SER A 37 -16.52 -22.21 -46.35
C SER A 37 -15.25 -21.40 -46.30
N ILE A 38 -15.15 -20.45 -47.22
CA ILE A 38 -14.15 -19.40 -47.25
C ILE A 38 -14.90 -18.09 -47.38
N GLN A 39 -14.63 -17.17 -46.46
CA GLN A 39 -15.29 -15.87 -46.43
C GLN A 39 -14.36 -14.83 -45.81
N VAL A 40 -14.55 -13.57 -46.14
CA VAL A 40 -13.91 -12.48 -45.40
C VAL A 40 -14.37 -12.47 -43.94
N ASN A 41 -13.47 -12.12 -43.03
CA ASN A 41 -13.86 -11.87 -41.64
C ASN A 41 -14.77 -10.64 -41.61
N LYS A 42 -15.95 -10.78 -40.99
CA LYS A 42 -16.94 -9.70 -40.89
C LYS A 42 -16.42 -8.52 -40.07
N ASP A 43 -15.59 -8.77 -39.07
CA ASP A 43 -15.06 -7.76 -38.16
C ASP A 43 -13.73 -7.17 -38.69
N ASN A 44 -13.02 -7.92 -39.53
CA ASN A 44 -11.79 -7.46 -40.19
C ASN A 44 -11.72 -7.93 -41.66
N PRO A 45 -12.32 -7.18 -42.60
CA PRO A 45 -12.40 -7.59 -44.01
C PRO A 45 -11.04 -7.77 -44.71
N LYS A 46 -9.92 -7.35 -44.10
CA LYS A 46 -8.55 -7.65 -44.59
C LYS A 46 -8.17 -9.12 -44.48
N ASN A 47 -8.93 -9.89 -43.72
CA ASN A 47 -8.62 -11.26 -43.41
C ASN A 47 -9.64 -12.22 -44.03
N ILE A 48 -9.17 -13.40 -44.42
CA ILE A 48 -9.98 -14.50 -44.92
C ILE A 48 -10.10 -15.55 -43.81
N VAL A 49 -11.32 -15.94 -43.48
CA VAL A 49 -11.63 -17.05 -42.59
C VAL A 49 -11.90 -18.30 -43.42
N VAL A 50 -11.12 -19.34 -43.17
CA VAL A 50 -11.31 -20.68 -43.75
C VAL A 50 -11.90 -21.56 -42.67
N ASN A 51 -13.13 -22.03 -42.89
CA ASN A 51 -13.78 -23.02 -42.06
C ASN A 51 -13.61 -24.40 -42.66
N TYR A 52 -13.17 -25.37 -41.87
CA TYR A 52 -12.96 -26.74 -42.33
C TYR A 52 -13.42 -27.76 -41.29
N GLU A 53 -13.81 -28.92 -41.79
CA GLU A 53 -14.22 -30.09 -41.04
C GLU A 53 -13.15 -31.17 -41.18
N MET A 54 -12.80 -31.78 -40.05
CA MET A 54 -11.78 -32.81 -39.96
C MET A 54 -11.84 -33.46 -38.57
N ASP A 55 -11.55 -34.74 -38.39
CA ASP A 55 -11.40 -35.29 -37.05
C ASP A 55 -9.99 -35.00 -36.49
N LEU A 56 -9.91 -34.21 -35.41
CA LEU A 56 -8.69 -33.94 -34.63
C LEU A 56 -8.83 -34.41 -33.17
N SER A 57 -9.77 -35.33 -32.93
CA SER A 57 -9.93 -36.03 -31.66
C SER A 57 -8.88 -37.14 -31.53
N PHE A 58 -8.98 -37.94 -30.47
CA PHE A 58 -8.18 -39.14 -30.31
C PHE A 58 -8.26 -40.09 -31.52
N ASN A 59 -9.44 -40.23 -32.14
CA ASN A 59 -9.69 -41.13 -33.29
C ASN A 59 -9.28 -40.54 -34.64
N GLY A 60 -8.96 -39.25 -34.70
CA GLY A 60 -8.65 -38.51 -35.92
C GLY A 60 -7.15 -38.29 -36.15
N ALA A 61 -6.78 -37.26 -36.91
CA ALA A 61 -5.38 -36.92 -37.13
C ALA A 61 -4.79 -36.18 -35.91
N ASP A 62 -3.46 -36.15 -35.80
CA ASP A 62 -2.78 -35.46 -34.71
C ASP A 62 -2.59 -33.96 -35.01
N ARG A 63 -2.58 -33.59 -36.29
CA ARG A 63 -2.35 -32.22 -36.75
C ARG A 63 -3.03 -31.96 -38.10
N ALA A 64 -3.57 -30.74 -38.25
CA ALA A 64 -3.99 -30.16 -39.52
C ALA A 64 -3.06 -29.00 -39.90
N SER A 65 -2.62 -28.97 -41.17
CA SER A 65 -1.89 -27.86 -41.80
C SER A 65 -2.78 -27.25 -42.88
N ILE A 66 -3.07 -25.96 -42.78
CA ILE A 66 -3.93 -25.23 -43.71
C ILE A 66 -3.05 -24.27 -44.50
N TYR A 67 -3.15 -24.33 -45.82
CA TYR A 67 -2.30 -23.59 -46.73
C TYR A 67 -3.10 -22.55 -47.50
N MET A 68 -2.51 -21.37 -47.66
CA MET A 68 -2.95 -20.34 -48.60
C MET A 68 -1.91 -20.22 -49.71
N ILE A 69 -2.32 -20.44 -50.95
CA ILE A 69 -1.48 -20.38 -52.14
C ILE A 69 -1.99 -19.27 -53.05
N ASN A 70 -1.08 -18.55 -53.71
CA ASN A 70 -1.44 -17.65 -54.81
C ASN A 70 -1.69 -18.42 -56.13
N GLU A 71 -2.12 -17.68 -57.15
CA GLU A 71 -2.38 -18.19 -58.50
C GLU A 71 -1.15 -18.84 -59.17
N GLN A 72 0.06 -18.39 -58.82
CA GLN A 72 1.32 -18.95 -59.35
C GLN A 72 1.76 -20.25 -58.65
N GLY A 73 1.00 -20.76 -57.67
CA GLY A 73 1.33 -22.00 -56.97
C GLY A 73 2.28 -21.83 -55.78
N LEU A 74 2.62 -20.60 -55.38
CA LEU A 74 3.47 -20.31 -54.22
C LEU A 74 2.65 -20.31 -52.92
N ILE A 75 3.12 -21.07 -51.92
CA ILE A 75 2.56 -21.03 -50.56
C ILE A 75 2.92 -19.70 -49.92
N LEU A 76 1.91 -18.91 -49.58
CA LEU A 76 2.08 -17.61 -48.93
C LEU A 76 2.05 -17.71 -47.41
N GLN A 77 1.13 -18.51 -46.89
CA GLN A 77 0.95 -18.71 -45.45
C GLN A 77 0.55 -20.16 -45.16
N THR A 78 1.04 -20.68 -44.04
CA THR A 78 0.63 -21.97 -43.48
C THR A 78 0.19 -21.76 -42.03
N LYS A 79 -0.94 -22.36 -41.64
CA LYS A 79 -1.45 -22.32 -40.27
C LYS A 79 -1.62 -23.76 -39.76
N ILE A 80 -1.27 -23.99 -38.50
CA ILE A 80 -1.25 -25.32 -37.90
C ILE A 80 -2.27 -25.40 -36.77
N MET A 81 -3.00 -26.52 -36.69
CA MET A 81 -3.91 -26.82 -35.60
C MET A 81 -3.67 -28.22 -35.05
N GLY A 82 -3.53 -28.33 -33.72
CA GLY A 82 -3.39 -29.60 -33.00
C GLY A 82 -4.73 -30.18 -32.56
N LYS A 83 -4.69 -31.14 -31.61
CA LYS A 83 -5.88 -31.87 -31.15
C LYS A 83 -6.97 -30.96 -30.59
N THR A 84 -8.22 -31.26 -30.95
CA THR A 84 -9.41 -30.56 -30.46
C THR A 84 -10.68 -31.36 -30.75
N ASN A 85 -11.67 -31.24 -29.87
CA ASN A 85 -12.95 -31.96 -29.99
C ASN A 85 -14.02 -31.18 -30.78
N ARG A 86 -13.73 -29.95 -31.25
CA ARG A 86 -14.68 -29.18 -32.07
C ARG A 86 -14.80 -29.83 -33.45
N PRO A 87 -15.99 -30.08 -34.01
CA PRO A 87 -16.12 -30.71 -35.34
C PRO A 87 -15.63 -29.79 -36.47
N ILE A 88 -16.09 -28.53 -36.48
CA ILE A 88 -15.68 -27.48 -37.43
C ILE A 88 -14.64 -26.58 -36.78
N LYS A 89 -13.58 -26.27 -37.53
CA LYS A 89 -12.47 -25.42 -37.12
C LYS A 89 -12.42 -24.21 -38.04
N SER A 90 -11.93 -23.11 -37.49
CA SER A 90 -11.77 -21.84 -38.22
C SER A 90 -10.32 -21.38 -38.09
N VAL A 91 -9.76 -20.90 -39.19
CA VAL A 91 -8.44 -20.31 -39.22
C VAL A 91 -8.44 -19.08 -40.12
N GLU A 92 -7.65 -18.09 -39.74
CA GLU A 92 -7.64 -16.79 -40.39
C GLU A 92 -6.32 -16.52 -41.10
N PHE A 93 -6.40 -16.00 -42.32
CA PHE A 93 -5.28 -15.63 -43.18
C PHE A 93 -5.37 -14.15 -43.56
N THR A 94 -4.23 -13.48 -43.76
CA THR A 94 -4.18 -12.06 -44.13
C THR A 94 -3.47 -11.91 -45.48
N PRO A 95 -4.20 -11.86 -46.61
CA PRO A 95 -3.60 -11.60 -47.92
C PRO A 95 -3.08 -10.17 -48.05
N VAL A 96 -2.00 -9.99 -48.81
CA VAL A 96 -1.34 -8.67 -48.99
C VAL A 96 -1.80 -7.92 -50.26
N SER A 97 -2.52 -8.60 -51.15
CA SER A 97 -3.08 -8.02 -52.39
C SER A 97 -4.40 -8.70 -52.75
N SER A 98 -5.17 -8.06 -53.62
CA SER A 98 -6.29 -8.66 -54.33
C SER A 98 -5.78 -9.77 -55.26
N GLY A 99 -6.59 -10.78 -55.50
CA GLY A 99 -6.25 -11.88 -56.39
C GLY A 99 -7.01 -13.17 -56.11
N ILE A 100 -6.71 -14.19 -56.90
CA ILE A 100 -7.21 -15.55 -56.72
C ILE A 100 -6.30 -16.28 -55.73
N TYR A 101 -6.90 -16.78 -54.66
CA TYR A 101 -6.21 -17.61 -53.67
C TYR A 101 -6.78 -19.02 -53.67
N LYS A 102 -5.89 -19.98 -53.43
CA LYS A 102 -6.22 -21.39 -53.32
C LYS A 102 -5.91 -21.90 -51.92
N PHE A 103 -6.87 -22.59 -51.32
CA PHE A 103 -6.76 -23.15 -49.98
C PHE A 103 -6.92 -24.66 -49.99
N TYR A 104 -6.14 -25.33 -49.15
CA TYR A 104 -6.33 -26.75 -48.86
C TYR A 104 -5.87 -27.07 -47.44
N VAL A 105 -6.39 -28.17 -46.91
CA VAL A 105 -6.07 -28.70 -45.58
C VAL A 105 -5.38 -30.05 -45.75
N GLU A 106 -4.28 -30.23 -45.02
CA GLU A 106 -3.52 -31.47 -44.96
C GLU A 106 -3.52 -32.03 -43.53
N ALA A 107 -3.85 -33.30 -43.42
CA ALA A 107 -4.02 -34.05 -42.19
C ALA A 107 -2.87 -35.02 -42.01
N THR A 108 -2.19 -34.93 -40.87
CA THR A 108 -1.05 -35.80 -40.55
C THR A 108 -1.29 -36.54 -39.23
N ARG A 109 -0.95 -37.83 -39.20
CA ARG A 109 -0.98 -38.68 -38.01
C ARG A 109 0.40 -39.30 -37.80
N VAL A 110 0.88 -39.29 -36.56
CA VAL A 110 2.19 -39.86 -36.22
C VAL A 110 2.17 -41.37 -36.49
N GLY A 111 3.14 -41.85 -37.26
CA GLY A 111 3.28 -43.28 -37.64
C GLY A 111 2.68 -43.63 -39.00
N GLU A 112 1.94 -42.72 -39.65
CA GLU A 112 1.37 -42.91 -40.98
C GLU A 112 2.24 -42.22 -42.04
N ASN A 113 2.44 -42.87 -43.19
CA ASN A 113 3.27 -42.34 -44.28
C ASN A 113 2.49 -41.53 -45.32
N GLU A 114 1.16 -41.60 -45.31
CA GLU A 114 0.29 -40.91 -46.25
C GLU A 114 -0.53 -39.84 -45.54
N ASN A 115 -0.43 -38.60 -46.03
CA ASN A 115 -1.23 -37.49 -45.53
C ASN A 115 -2.59 -37.49 -46.22
N LYS A 116 -3.66 -37.24 -45.46
CA LYS A 116 -4.99 -37.01 -46.04
C LYS A 116 -5.15 -35.55 -46.39
N ARG A 117 -5.75 -35.26 -47.53
CA ARG A 117 -5.83 -33.89 -48.05
C ARG A 117 -7.24 -33.55 -48.52
N SER A 118 -7.63 -32.29 -48.34
CA SER A 118 -8.87 -31.76 -48.92
C SER A 118 -8.71 -31.54 -50.43
N LEU A 119 -9.85 -31.35 -51.11
CA LEU A 119 -9.85 -30.68 -52.40
C LEU A 119 -9.38 -29.23 -52.25
N ASP A 120 -8.88 -28.67 -53.34
CA ASP A 120 -8.54 -27.26 -53.44
C ASP A 120 -9.82 -26.43 -53.44
N ALA A 121 -9.87 -25.40 -52.60
CA ALA A 121 -10.93 -24.41 -52.60
C ALA A 121 -10.37 -23.07 -53.09
N ILE A 122 -10.95 -22.56 -54.17
CA ILE A 122 -10.55 -21.31 -54.80
C ILE A 122 -11.41 -20.18 -54.26
N TYR A 123 -10.78 -19.05 -53.94
CA TYR A 123 -11.46 -17.86 -53.44
C TYR A 123 -10.90 -16.60 -54.12
N GLN A 124 -11.78 -15.83 -54.75
CA GLN A 124 -11.46 -14.50 -55.27
C GLN A 124 -11.50 -13.52 -54.09
N TYR A 125 -10.36 -12.90 -53.80
CA TYR A 125 -10.25 -11.90 -52.74
C TYR A 125 -10.00 -10.53 -53.34
N GLU A 126 -10.72 -9.53 -52.84
CA GLU A 126 -10.45 -8.12 -53.09
C GLU A 126 -9.97 -7.51 -51.77
N LEU A 127 -8.77 -6.91 -51.80
CA LEU A 127 -8.25 -6.19 -50.64
C LEU A 127 -9.13 -4.95 -50.41
N PRO A 128 -9.85 -4.85 -49.28
CA PRO A 128 -10.73 -3.73 -49.02
C PRO A 128 -9.93 -2.42 -48.97
N PHE A 129 -10.45 -1.40 -49.65
CA PHE A 129 -9.88 -0.06 -49.62
C PHE A 129 -9.89 0.50 -48.19
N GLN A 130 -8.75 1.03 -47.77
CA GLN A 130 -8.66 1.83 -46.55
C GLN A 130 -8.13 3.22 -46.88
N SER A 131 -8.86 4.23 -46.41
CA SER A 131 -8.41 5.61 -46.42
C SER A 131 -7.17 5.75 -45.55
N PRO A 132 -6.02 6.20 -46.09
CA PRO A 132 -4.87 6.48 -45.24
C PRO A 132 -5.19 7.67 -44.34
N ALA A 133 -4.64 7.66 -43.13
CA ALA A 133 -4.70 8.82 -42.25
C ALA A 133 -3.74 9.89 -42.79
N LEU A 134 -4.29 11.00 -43.30
CA LEU A 134 -3.52 12.17 -43.69
C LEU A 134 -3.24 13.01 -42.43
N LYS A 135 -1.98 13.04 -41.99
CA LYS A 135 -1.51 13.93 -40.92
C LYS A 135 -1.05 15.25 -41.52
N ILE A 136 -1.44 16.35 -40.89
CA ILE A 136 -1.16 17.72 -41.36
C ILE A 136 -0.55 18.51 -40.20
N LEU A 137 0.74 18.83 -40.30
CA LEU A 137 1.51 19.47 -39.23
C LEU A 137 2.04 20.83 -39.67
N ASN A 138 1.81 21.87 -38.87
CA ASN A 138 2.51 23.14 -39.02
C ASN A 138 4.03 22.94 -38.81
N ASN A 139 4.84 23.53 -39.69
CA ASN A 139 6.29 23.34 -39.71
C ASN A 139 7.08 24.66 -39.80
N LYS A 140 6.65 25.68 -39.04
CA LYS A 140 7.20 27.06 -39.01
C LYS A 140 7.22 27.75 -40.39
N ASN A 141 7.45 29.07 -40.41
CA ASN A 141 7.69 29.86 -41.62
C ASN A 141 6.62 29.64 -42.71
N GLY A 142 5.34 29.56 -42.32
CA GLY A 142 4.24 29.34 -43.26
C GLY A 142 4.30 28.01 -44.03
N SER A 143 4.89 26.97 -43.43
CA SER A 143 5.01 25.64 -44.06
C SER A 143 4.14 24.60 -43.36
N VAL A 144 3.61 23.65 -44.12
CA VAL A 144 2.78 22.53 -43.64
C VAL A 144 3.34 21.22 -44.17
N LEU A 145 3.62 20.28 -43.27
CA LEU A 145 4.05 18.93 -43.58
C LEU A 145 2.84 17.99 -43.64
N LEU A 146 2.66 17.35 -44.79
CA LEU A 146 1.69 16.28 -45.00
C LEU A 146 2.38 14.93 -44.87
N ARG A 147 1.76 13.99 -44.15
CA ARG A 147 2.25 12.60 -44.01
C ARG A 147 1.11 11.61 -44.10
N TRP A 148 1.34 10.49 -44.77
CA TRP A 148 0.37 9.40 -44.88
C TRP A 148 1.05 8.06 -45.17
N ASP A 149 0.43 6.97 -44.75
CA ASP A 149 0.87 5.62 -45.11
C ASP A 149 0.49 5.29 -46.55
N THR A 150 1.36 4.57 -47.26
CA THR A 150 1.02 4.08 -48.59
C THR A 150 0.02 2.93 -48.50
N ILE A 151 -0.87 2.85 -49.47
CA ILE A 151 -1.92 1.85 -49.56
C ILE A 151 -1.54 0.88 -50.69
N PRO A 152 -1.50 -0.44 -50.43
CA PRO A 152 -1.25 -1.42 -51.48
C PRO A 152 -2.18 -1.22 -52.68
N GLU A 153 -1.66 -1.42 -53.89
CA GLU A 153 -2.37 -1.27 -55.18
C GLU A 153 -2.73 0.18 -55.58
N ILE A 154 -2.22 1.19 -54.87
CA ILE A 154 -2.28 2.60 -55.31
C ILE A 154 -0.96 2.94 -56.02
N GLU A 155 -1.08 3.47 -57.24
CA GLU A 155 0.07 3.81 -58.09
C GLU A 155 0.49 5.27 -57.90
N LEU A 156 -0.48 6.15 -57.67
CA LEU A 156 -0.30 7.59 -57.68
C LEU A 156 -1.14 8.25 -56.58
N TYR A 157 -0.52 9.20 -55.88
CA TYR A 157 -1.17 10.11 -54.94
C TYR A 157 -1.23 11.50 -55.52
N GLU A 158 -2.38 12.16 -55.38
CA GLU A 158 -2.54 13.55 -55.75
C GLU A 158 -2.92 14.38 -54.52
N ILE A 159 -2.09 15.35 -54.16
CA ILE A 159 -2.36 16.32 -53.11
C ILE A 159 -3.00 17.53 -53.77
N SER A 160 -4.14 17.97 -53.26
CA SER A 160 -4.71 19.27 -53.60
C SER A 160 -4.85 20.16 -52.37
N TYR A 161 -4.61 21.47 -52.53
CA TYR A 161 -4.86 22.41 -51.45
C TYR A 161 -5.36 23.77 -51.95
N ARG A 162 -6.15 24.44 -51.10
CA ARG A 162 -6.75 25.75 -51.39
C ARG A 162 -6.97 26.54 -50.11
N LEU A 163 -6.90 27.87 -50.22
CA LEU A 163 -7.33 28.78 -49.16
C LEU A 163 -8.85 28.67 -48.95
N VAL A 164 -9.29 28.56 -47.70
CA VAL A 164 -10.71 28.59 -47.33
C VAL A 164 -11.12 30.06 -47.18
N GLN A 165 -12.04 30.54 -48.01
CA GLN A 165 -12.60 31.89 -47.90
C GLN A 165 -13.84 31.90 -47.02
N GLU A 166 -14.00 32.92 -46.17
CA GLU A 166 -15.12 33.05 -45.21
C GLU A 166 -16.37 33.78 -45.78
N SER A 167 -16.58 33.90 -47.10
CA SER A 167 -17.77 34.60 -47.63
C SER A 167 -18.54 33.87 -48.74
N SER A 168 -19.86 34.10 -48.74
CA SER A 168 -20.93 33.47 -49.53
C SER A 168 -20.98 33.86 -51.02
N ASP A 169 -19.85 34.19 -51.65
CA ASP A 169 -19.79 34.46 -53.09
C ASP A 169 -19.30 33.23 -53.87
N LEU A 170 -20.25 32.38 -54.25
CA LEU A 170 -20.10 31.15 -55.05
C LEU A 170 -19.58 31.39 -56.50
N ARG A 171 -18.94 32.52 -56.81
CA ARG A 171 -18.55 32.88 -58.19
C ARG A 171 -17.04 33.02 -58.45
N ASN A 172 -16.19 32.83 -57.45
CA ASN A 172 -14.75 32.72 -57.67
C ASN A 172 -14.21 31.42 -57.07
N ASN A 173 -14.11 30.37 -57.89
CA ASN A 173 -13.39 29.14 -57.56
C ASN A 173 -11.93 29.49 -57.24
N SER A 174 -11.56 29.46 -55.96
CA SER A 174 -10.15 29.51 -55.54
C SER A 174 -9.45 28.33 -56.22
N LYS A 175 -8.52 28.64 -57.13
CA LYS A 175 -7.78 27.64 -57.91
C LYS A 175 -7.05 26.73 -56.92
N SER A 176 -7.39 25.43 -56.93
CA SER A 176 -6.68 24.45 -56.12
C SER A 176 -5.31 24.21 -56.74
N GLU A 177 -4.26 24.24 -55.92
CA GLU A 177 -2.94 23.77 -56.33
C GLU A 177 -2.91 22.25 -56.25
N ILE A 178 -2.27 21.59 -57.21
CA ILE A 178 -2.28 20.13 -57.37
C ILE A 178 -0.85 19.63 -57.53
N ILE A 179 -0.50 18.59 -56.77
CA ILE A 179 0.80 17.94 -56.80
C ILE A 179 0.56 16.43 -56.94
N GLN A 180 1.25 15.79 -57.88
CA GLN A 180 1.17 14.34 -58.10
C GLN A 180 2.48 13.66 -57.69
N LEU A 181 2.38 12.56 -56.95
CA LEU A 181 3.50 11.82 -56.38
C LEU A 181 3.29 10.32 -56.62
N ASN A 182 4.29 9.67 -57.22
CA ASN A 182 4.28 8.20 -57.37
C ASN A 182 4.37 7.53 -56.01
N ALA A 183 3.56 6.49 -55.78
CA ALA A 183 3.62 5.70 -54.56
C ALA A 183 5.02 5.10 -54.37
N SER A 184 5.63 5.33 -53.20
CA SER A 184 6.94 4.75 -52.86
C SER A 184 7.09 4.52 -51.36
N GLY A 185 7.75 3.43 -50.99
CA GLY A 185 7.92 3.02 -49.59
C GLY A 185 6.61 2.66 -48.90
N ASN A 186 6.65 2.55 -47.57
CA ASN A 186 5.48 2.25 -46.72
C ASN A 186 4.76 3.51 -46.21
N SER A 187 5.41 4.67 -46.31
CA SER A 187 4.88 5.96 -45.88
C SER A 187 5.46 7.07 -46.75
N MET A 188 4.67 8.10 -47.02
CA MET A 188 5.07 9.27 -47.79
C MET A 188 4.92 10.54 -46.97
N GLU A 189 5.76 11.52 -47.28
CA GLU A 189 5.66 12.86 -46.73
C GLU A 189 5.86 13.92 -47.81
N TYR A 190 5.22 15.07 -47.64
CA TYR A 190 5.38 16.21 -48.54
C TYR A 190 5.27 17.52 -47.78
N LEU A 191 6.25 18.41 -47.98
CA LEU A 191 6.29 19.72 -47.33
C LEU A 191 5.78 20.81 -48.28
N ILE A 192 4.62 21.37 -47.97
CA ILE A 192 4.08 22.56 -48.64
C ILE A 192 4.69 23.80 -47.95
N LYS A 193 5.18 24.75 -48.75
CA LYS A 193 5.84 25.98 -48.26
C LYS A 193 5.11 27.22 -48.74
N ASN A 194 5.43 28.37 -48.16
CA ASN A 194 4.93 29.70 -48.56
C ASN A 194 3.40 29.87 -48.42
N LEU A 195 2.79 29.22 -47.43
CA LEU A 195 1.39 29.43 -47.07
C LEU A 195 1.27 30.63 -46.11
N ASN A 196 0.11 31.29 -46.13
CA ASN A 196 -0.14 32.46 -45.29
C ASN A 196 -0.40 32.05 -43.83
N VAL A 197 0.48 32.46 -42.92
CA VAL A 197 0.29 32.28 -41.47
C VAL A 197 -1.00 32.99 -41.02
N GLY A 198 -1.80 32.32 -40.20
CA GLY A 198 -3.11 32.77 -39.73
C GLY A 198 -4.28 32.41 -40.64
N SER A 199 -4.02 31.92 -41.85
CA SER A 199 -5.07 31.52 -42.80
C SER A 199 -5.43 30.03 -42.69
N LYS A 200 -6.70 29.70 -42.97
CA LYS A 200 -7.17 28.32 -43.02
C LYS A 200 -7.11 27.76 -44.44
N TYR A 201 -6.52 26.59 -44.60
CA TYR A 201 -6.42 25.88 -45.87
C TYR A 201 -7.14 24.54 -45.80
N ALA A 202 -7.75 24.15 -46.91
CA ALA A 202 -8.29 22.81 -47.13
C ALA A 202 -7.28 22.00 -47.92
N PHE A 203 -6.93 20.81 -47.43
CA PHE A 203 -6.00 19.87 -48.05
C PHE A 203 -6.76 18.59 -48.37
N SER A 204 -6.56 18.03 -49.56
CA SER A 204 -7.08 16.72 -49.92
C SER A 204 -5.98 15.80 -50.40
N LEU A 205 -6.07 14.52 -50.01
CA LEU A 205 -5.26 13.44 -50.55
C LEU A 205 -6.16 12.56 -51.41
N ASN A 206 -5.97 12.63 -52.73
CA ASN A 206 -6.66 11.81 -53.72
C ASN A 206 -5.82 10.56 -54.02
N LEU A 207 -6.45 9.40 -53.95
CA LEU A 207 -5.83 8.11 -54.29
C LEU A 207 -6.22 7.74 -55.71
N ILE A 208 -5.23 7.44 -56.57
CA ILE A 208 -5.47 7.10 -57.98
C ILE A 208 -5.10 5.64 -58.22
N LYS A 209 -6.08 4.86 -58.69
CA LYS A 209 -5.93 3.45 -59.10
C LYS A 209 -6.57 3.26 -60.47
N ASN A 210 -5.87 2.62 -61.42
CA ASN A 210 -6.34 2.43 -62.79
C ASN A 210 -6.83 3.75 -63.44
N SER A 211 -6.08 4.84 -63.23
CA SER A 211 -6.41 6.19 -63.71
C SER A 211 -7.74 6.78 -63.22
N LYS A 212 -8.34 6.23 -62.14
CA LYS A 212 -9.54 6.77 -61.49
C LYS A 212 -9.24 7.17 -60.06
N ILE A 213 -9.81 8.30 -59.63
CA ILE A 213 -9.82 8.69 -58.22
C ILE A 213 -10.75 7.71 -57.49
N VAL A 214 -10.18 6.95 -56.56
CA VAL A 214 -10.93 5.95 -55.78
C VAL A 214 -11.33 6.47 -54.40
N LEU A 215 -10.73 7.57 -53.95
CA LEU A 215 -11.03 8.21 -52.66
C LEU A 215 -10.51 9.65 -52.63
N THR A 216 -11.29 10.56 -52.01
CA THR A 216 -10.88 11.91 -51.61
C THR A 216 -11.26 12.12 -50.14
N LYS A 217 -10.31 12.63 -49.33
CA LYS A 217 -10.60 13.12 -47.97
C LYS A 217 -10.07 14.54 -47.84
N GLU A 218 -10.97 15.52 -47.75
CA GLU A 218 -10.63 16.92 -47.47
C GLU A 218 -10.49 17.12 -45.94
N VAL A 219 -9.40 17.76 -45.52
CA VAL A 219 -9.12 18.13 -44.12
C VAL A 219 -8.71 19.60 -44.11
N GLN A 220 -9.25 20.38 -43.18
CA GLN A 220 -8.91 21.79 -43.04
C GLN A 220 -7.93 22.00 -41.89
N LYS A 221 -6.92 22.85 -42.09
CA LYS A 221 -5.94 23.20 -41.06
C LYS A 221 -5.58 24.69 -41.16
N THR A 222 -5.50 25.35 -40.01
CA THR A 222 -5.00 26.71 -39.90
C THR A 222 -3.47 26.70 -39.88
N VAL A 223 -2.87 27.45 -40.79
CA VAL A 223 -1.42 27.59 -40.88
C VAL A 223 -0.94 28.49 -39.75
N ARG A 224 -0.05 27.99 -38.90
CA ARG A 224 0.48 28.67 -37.72
C ARG A 224 2.01 28.68 -37.77
N ASP A 225 2.63 29.72 -37.22
CA ASP A 225 4.08 29.82 -37.15
C ASP A 225 4.65 29.07 -35.94
N ILE A 226 4.34 27.78 -35.87
CA ILE A 226 4.81 26.86 -34.83
C ILE A 226 5.29 25.58 -35.48
N GLN A 227 6.11 24.82 -34.76
CA GLN A 227 6.47 23.46 -35.14
C GLN A 227 5.58 22.49 -34.36
N GLU A 228 4.55 21.96 -35.01
CA GLU A 228 3.69 20.93 -34.44
C GLU A 228 4.43 19.59 -34.41
N ARG A 229 4.05 18.74 -33.45
CA ARG A 229 4.54 17.36 -33.35
C ARG A 229 3.42 16.38 -33.58
N GLU A 230 3.81 15.16 -33.92
CA GLU A 230 2.89 14.04 -33.91
C GLU A 230 2.56 13.62 -32.49
N TRP A 231 1.29 13.30 -32.29
CA TRP A 231 0.73 12.78 -31.05
C TRP A 231 0.15 11.40 -31.29
N TYR A 232 0.20 10.57 -30.25
CA TYR A 232 -0.13 9.16 -30.30
C TYR A 232 -1.03 8.81 -29.13
N PHE A 233 -2.05 8.00 -29.40
CA PHE A 233 -2.86 7.40 -28.35
C PHE A 233 -2.36 6.00 -28.03
N THR A 234 -2.26 5.69 -26.75
CA THR A 234 -2.08 4.33 -26.23
C THR A 234 -2.93 4.13 -24.98
N TRP A 235 -3.17 2.88 -24.65
CA TRP A 235 -3.69 2.48 -23.36
C TRP A 235 -2.95 1.22 -22.92
N PHE A 236 -2.60 1.15 -21.64
CA PHE A 236 -1.81 0.06 -21.09
C PHE A 236 -1.98 0.00 -19.57
N GLY A 237 -1.49 -1.09 -18.99
CA GLY A 237 -1.40 -1.28 -17.55
C GLY A 237 -2.66 -1.90 -16.96
N GLN A 238 -2.51 -2.44 -15.75
CA GLN A 238 -3.52 -3.25 -15.11
C GLN A 238 -4.90 -2.56 -15.06
N SER A 239 -5.95 -3.36 -15.28
CA SER A 239 -7.36 -2.95 -15.25
C SER A 239 -7.81 -2.04 -16.39
N THR A 240 -6.98 -1.80 -17.42
CA THR A 240 -7.43 -1.12 -18.65
C THR A 240 -8.18 -2.06 -19.59
N LYS A 241 -9.02 -1.50 -20.47
CA LYS A 241 -9.83 -2.24 -21.45
C LYS A 241 -9.99 -1.45 -22.74
N SER A 242 -10.01 -2.14 -23.89
CA SER A 242 -10.09 -1.50 -25.20
C SER A 242 -11.36 -0.69 -25.46
N ASP A 243 -12.48 -1.10 -24.87
CA ASP A 243 -13.80 -0.47 -25.01
C ASP A 243 -14.06 0.63 -23.99
N VAL A 244 -13.19 0.77 -22.99
CA VAL A 244 -13.32 1.76 -21.91
C VAL A 244 -12.21 2.82 -22.00
N ASN A 245 -10.96 2.38 -22.18
CA ASN A 245 -9.80 3.24 -22.32
C ASN A 245 -9.65 3.68 -23.77
N THR A 246 -10.30 4.79 -24.11
CA THR A 246 -10.42 5.27 -25.50
C THR A 246 -10.04 6.74 -25.63
N PHE A 247 -9.91 7.16 -26.88
CA PHE A 247 -9.57 8.52 -27.28
C PHE A 247 -10.50 8.96 -28.40
N LYS A 248 -10.89 10.23 -28.40
CA LYS A 248 -11.69 10.83 -29.47
C LYS A 248 -11.16 12.21 -29.81
N MET A 249 -10.66 12.38 -31.03
CA MET A 249 -10.39 13.71 -31.58
C MET A 249 -11.72 14.44 -31.82
N ILE A 250 -11.85 15.66 -31.28
CA ILE A 250 -13.03 16.52 -31.50
C ILE A 250 -12.74 17.52 -32.62
N ASP A 251 -11.60 18.20 -32.55
CA ASP A 251 -11.15 19.16 -33.53
C ASP A 251 -9.62 19.17 -33.60
N GLU A 252 -9.08 18.68 -34.71
CA GLU A 252 -7.64 18.58 -34.94
C GLU A 252 -6.98 19.96 -35.18
N ASP A 253 -7.74 20.95 -35.66
CA ASP A 253 -7.20 22.27 -35.95
C ASP A 253 -7.02 23.10 -34.68
N SER A 254 -8.01 23.10 -33.77
CA SER A 254 -7.90 23.72 -32.44
C SER A 254 -7.24 22.82 -31.40
N PHE A 255 -6.87 21.61 -31.78
CA PHE A 255 -6.25 20.57 -30.96
C PHE A 255 -7.05 20.24 -29.69
N LYS A 256 -8.33 19.94 -29.90
CA LYS A 256 -9.32 19.55 -28.88
C LYS A 256 -9.70 18.08 -29.00
N PHE A 257 -9.69 17.36 -27.89
CA PHE A 257 -9.96 15.92 -27.86
C PHE A 257 -10.48 15.47 -26.48
N SER A 258 -11.06 14.28 -26.41
CA SER A 258 -11.48 13.65 -25.15
C SER A 258 -10.68 12.37 -24.90
N LEU A 259 -10.40 12.12 -23.62
CA LEU A 259 -9.83 10.88 -23.12
C LEU A 259 -10.79 10.23 -22.12
N PHE A 260 -10.96 8.92 -22.27
CA PHE A 260 -11.93 8.15 -21.49
C PHE A 260 -11.24 7.06 -20.69
N SER A 261 -11.71 6.84 -19.46
CA SER A 261 -11.32 5.72 -18.61
C SER A 261 -12.51 5.05 -17.92
N CYS A 262 -13.73 5.41 -18.33
CA CYS A 262 -14.95 4.77 -17.86
C CYS A 262 -16.11 4.91 -18.86
N THR A 263 -17.07 3.99 -18.74
CA THR A 263 -18.41 4.13 -19.31
C THR A 263 -19.38 4.57 -18.22
N VAL A 264 -20.38 5.34 -18.60
CA VAL A 264 -21.41 5.87 -17.70
C VAL A 264 -22.76 5.43 -18.22
N ASN A 265 -23.61 4.92 -17.32
CA ASN A 265 -24.99 4.63 -17.66
C ASN A 265 -25.73 5.95 -17.91
N SER A 266 -26.26 6.12 -19.12
CA SER A 266 -26.91 7.36 -19.56
C SER A 266 -28.18 7.72 -18.80
N GLU A 267 -28.87 6.74 -18.19
CA GLU A 267 -30.11 6.94 -17.44
C GLU A 267 -29.85 7.33 -15.99
N SER A 268 -28.92 6.62 -15.31
CA SER A 268 -28.64 6.85 -13.88
C SER A 268 -27.53 7.87 -13.63
N GLY A 269 -26.70 8.17 -14.63
CA GLY A 269 -25.47 8.96 -14.46
C GLY A 269 -24.41 8.27 -13.60
N GLN A 270 -24.63 7.02 -13.21
CA GLN A 270 -23.67 6.23 -12.44
C GLN A 270 -22.68 5.54 -13.37
N ILE A 271 -21.52 5.23 -12.80
CA ILE A 271 -20.48 4.49 -13.50
C ILE A 271 -20.95 3.08 -13.83
N ASP A 272 -20.68 2.66 -15.06
CA ASP A 272 -20.97 1.30 -15.55
C ASP A 272 -19.68 0.47 -15.53
N GLN A 273 -18.64 0.91 -16.25
CA GLN A 273 -17.34 0.26 -16.23
C GLN A 273 -16.21 1.22 -15.90
N LYS A 274 -15.23 0.72 -15.14
CA LYS A 274 -13.95 1.39 -14.83
C LYS A 274 -12.82 0.80 -15.68
N GLY A 275 -11.90 1.65 -16.12
CA GLY A 275 -10.71 1.29 -16.88
C GLY A 275 -9.45 1.95 -16.31
N GLY A 276 -8.47 1.15 -15.92
CA GLY A 276 -7.19 1.61 -15.38
C GLY A 276 -7.22 1.97 -13.89
N LYS A 277 -6.17 2.68 -13.45
CA LYS A 277 -5.93 3.22 -12.10
C LYS A 277 -4.64 4.06 -12.06
N PHE A 278 -4.62 5.12 -11.26
CA PHE A 278 -3.37 5.69 -10.76
C PHE A 278 -2.95 4.98 -9.46
N THR A 279 -1.66 4.62 -9.34
CA THR A 279 -1.11 4.06 -8.09
C THR A 279 0.22 4.73 -7.72
N THR A 280 0.89 4.20 -6.69
CA THR A 280 2.18 4.72 -6.22
C THR A 280 3.31 4.52 -7.23
N PHE A 281 3.41 3.35 -7.86
CA PHE A 281 4.57 3.00 -8.70
C PHE A 281 4.23 2.53 -10.12
N HIS A 282 2.97 2.22 -10.39
CA HIS A 282 2.52 1.78 -11.70
C HIS A 282 1.18 2.42 -12.07
N ASP A 283 0.94 2.53 -13.37
CA ASP A 283 -0.30 3.13 -13.87
C ASP A 283 -1.02 2.19 -14.83
N GLY A 284 -2.34 2.27 -14.79
CA GLY A 284 -3.22 1.80 -15.86
C GLY A 284 -3.96 3.01 -16.42
N ILE A 285 -3.65 3.45 -17.64
CA ILE A 285 -4.09 4.75 -18.16
C ILE A 285 -4.50 4.71 -19.63
N SER A 286 -5.40 5.63 -19.99
CA SER A 286 -5.53 6.15 -21.35
C SER A 286 -4.55 7.31 -21.51
N PHE A 287 -3.62 7.22 -22.45
CA PHE A 287 -2.51 8.17 -22.58
C PHE A 287 -2.38 8.70 -24.01
N TYR A 288 -2.51 10.02 -24.17
CA TYR A 288 -2.29 10.70 -25.45
C TYR A 288 -1.02 11.55 -25.35
N TYR A 289 0.01 11.22 -26.11
CA TYR A 289 1.37 11.68 -25.84
C TYR A 289 2.17 12.01 -27.09
N THR A 290 3.24 12.79 -26.89
CA THR A 290 4.31 12.99 -27.86
C THR A 290 5.66 12.61 -27.24
N LYS A 291 6.71 12.60 -28.06
CA LYS A 291 8.07 12.22 -27.65
C LYS A 291 8.99 13.43 -27.65
N THR A 292 9.86 13.53 -26.65
CA THR A 292 10.96 14.49 -26.61
C THR A 292 12.30 13.78 -26.39
N ASN A 293 13.38 14.36 -26.91
CA ASN A 293 14.72 13.86 -26.64
C ASN A 293 15.15 14.29 -25.23
N ALA A 294 15.38 13.33 -24.35
CA ALA A 294 15.66 13.59 -22.94
C ALA A 294 16.92 14.46 -22.71
N ASN A 295 17.90 14.35 -23.63
CA ASN A 295 19.23 14.94 -23.50
C ASN A 295 19.37 16.31 -24.19
N THR A 296 18.60 16.56 -25.25
CA THR A 296 18.73 17.80 -26.03
C THR A 296 17.52 18.71 -25.94
N GLU A 297 16.36 18.21 -25.51
CA GLU A 297 15.11 18.97 -25.48
C GLU A 297 14.60 19.17 -24.06
N ASN A 298 14.32 20.42 -23.72
CA ASN A 298 13.46 20.83 -22.62
C ASN A 298 12.05 21.13 -23.17
N PHE A 299 11.04 21.10 -22.30
CA PHE A 299 9.67 21.30 -22.75
C PHE A 299 8.82 22.03 -21.72
N GLU A 300 7.75 22.67 -22.21
CA GLU A 300 6.65 23.15 -21.39
C GLU A 300 5.34 22.75 -22.07
N LEU A 301 4.56 21.89 -21.40
CA LEU A 301 3.25 21.44 -21.84
C LEU A 301 2.19 22.04 -20.93
N SER A 302 1.25 22.75 -21.54
CA SER A 302 0.13 23.38 -20.86
C SER A 302 -1.18 23.01 -21.54
N ALA A 303 -2.24 22.74 -20.77
CA ALA A 303 -3.58 22.54 -21.32
C ALA A 303 -4.70 22.77 -20.31
N THR A 304 -5.90 23.02 -20.82
CA THR A 304 -7.14 23.09 -20.04
C THR A 304 -7.85 21.74 -20.07
N PHE A 305 -8.10 21.17 -18.90
CA PHE A 305 -8.89 19.95 -18.70
C PHE A 305 -10.29 20.32 -18.22
N ILE A 306 -11.30 19.88 -18.96
CA ILE A 306 -12.72 19.97 -18.60
C ILE A 306 -13.17 18.59 -18.12
N VAL A 307 -13.67 18.51 -16.89
CA VAL A 307 -14.05 17.23 -16.28
C VAL A 307 -15.44 16.81 -16.77
N ASP A 308 -15.49 15.94 -17.77
CA ASP A 308 -16.75 15.43 -18.32
C ASP A 308 -17.44 14.46 -17.34
N TYR A 309 -16.64 13.68 -16.63
CA TYR A 309 -17.08 12.76 -15.60
C TYR A 309 -15.98 12.50 -14.56
N ILE A 310 -16.37 12.42 -13.30
CA ILE A 310 -15.56 11.85 -12.23
C ILE A 310 -16.48 11.03 -11.32
N ASN A 311 -15.99 9.87 -10.88
CA ASN A 311 -16.74 8.94 -10.05
C ASN A 311 -17.20 9.64 -8.75
N PRO A 312 -18.52 9.77 -8.50
CA PRO A 312 -19.03 10.49 -7.32
C PRO A 312 -18.74 9.77 -6.00
N GLN A 313 -18.28 8.52 -6.04
CA GLN A 313 -17.85 7.73 -4.88
C GLN A 313 -16.39 7.31 -5.07
N PRO A 314 -15.42 8.20 -4.78
CA PRO A 314 -14.04 8.02 -5.21
C PRO A 314 -13.33 6.84 -4.53
N ASP A 315 -12.70 6.00 -5.36
CA ASP A 315 -11.85 4.88 -4.92
C ASP A 315 -10.47 5.38 -4.42
N GLY A 316 -10.10 6.62 -4.75
CA GLY A 316 -8.77 7.20 -4.57
C GLY A 316 -7.75 6.77 -5.63
N GLN A 317 -8.24 6.30 -6.80
CA GLN A 317 -7.41 5.81 -7.91
C GLN A 317 -7.85 6.41 -9.26
N GLU A 318 -8.90 7.22 -9.26
CA GLU A 318 -9.39 7.97 -10.40
C GLU A 318 -8.63 9.26 -10.63
N GLY A 319 -8.71 9.76 -11.87
CA GLY A 319 -8.41 11.16 -12.18
C GLY A 319 -7.77 11.37 -13.55
N PHE A 320 -7.08 12.49 -13.71
CA PHE A 320 -6.51 12.95 -14.98
C PHE A 320 -5.26 13.80 -14.75
N GLY A 321 -4.52 14.12 -15.81
CA GLY A 321 -3.50 15.17 -15.73
C GLY A 321 -2.46 15.09 -16.82
N LEU A 322 -1.34 15.78 -16.60
CA LEU A 322 -0.16 15.74 -17.46
C LEU A 322 0.89 14.82 -16.84
N LEU A 323 1.47 13.91 -17.64
CA LEU A 323 2.54 13.00 -17.24
C LEU A 323 3.72 13.08 -18.20
N ALA A 324 4.91 12.98 -17.65
CA ALA A 324 6.15 12.63 -18.34
C ALA A 324 6.63 11.27 -17.83
N LEU A 325 6.86 10.32 -18.73
CA LEU A 325 7.30 8.96 -18.43
C LEU A 325 8.66 8.70 -19.09
N ASP A 326 9.53 7.96 -18.41
CA ASP A 326 10.80 7.47 -18.99
C ASP A 326 10.69 6.06 -19.60
N SER A 327 9.50 5.46 -19.58
CA SER A 327 9.19 4.22 -20.28
C SER A 327 7.70 4.16 -20.64
N LEU A 328 7.40 3.73 -21.86
CA LEU A 328 6.04 3.59 -22.33
C LEU A 328 5.55 2.14 -22.17
N GLY A 329 4.33 1.96 -21.66
CA GLY A 329 3.72 0.64 -21.55
C GLY A 329 3.31 0.06 -22.90
N GLU A 330 3.20 -1.26 -22.94
CA GLU A 330 2.78 -2.01 -24.13
C GLU A 330 1.29 -1.77 -24.43
N TYR A 331 0.99 -1.34 -25.66
CA TYR A 331 -0.38 -1.08 -26.10
C TYR A 331 -1.27 -2.30 -25.89
N GLY A 332 -2.40 -2.09 -25.22
CA GLY A 332 -3.42 -3.10 -25.00
C GLY A 332 -3.09 -4.15 -23.95
N ASN A 333 -1.91 -4.11 -23.34
CA ASN A 333 -1.55 -5.02 -22.27
C ASN A 333 -2.19 -4.56 -20.96
N ASN A 334 -3.26 -5.24 -20.56
CA ASN A 334 -3.97 -5.04 -19.30
C ASN A 334 -3.70 -6.12 -18.24
N SER A 335 -2.82 -7.07 -18.56
CA SER A 335 -2.53 -8.25 -17.75
C SER A 335 -1.35 -8.05 -16.78
N SER A 336 -0.55 -7.01 -16.99
CA SER A 336 0.62 -6.68 -16.17
C SER A 336 0.64 -5.22 -15.69
N ASN A 337 1.33 -4.98 -14.59
CA ASN A 337 1.64 -3.63 -14.12
C ASN A 337 2.70 -2.99 -15.02
N HIS A 338 2.54 -1.71 -15.35
CA HIS A 338 3.57 -0.91 -16.04
C HIS A 338 4.28 0.00 -15.04
N TYR A 339 5.51 -0.37 -14.67
CA TYR A 339 6.35 0.40 -13.76
C TYR A 339 7.25 1.36 -14.54
N THR A 340 7.26 2.64 -14.18
CA THR A 340 8.05 3.67 -14.87
C THR A 340 8.40 4.82 -13.93
N ASN A 341 9.57 5.43 -14.12
CA ASN A 341 9.84 6.72 -13.49
C ASN A 341 8.97 7.78 -14.17
N SER A 342 8.37 8.65 -13.38
CA SER A 342 7.42 9.62 -13.90
C SER A 342 7.41 10.92 -13.11
N ALA A 343 7.00 11.98 -13.79
CA ALA A 343 6.71 13.26 -13.19
C ALA A 343 5.37 13.76 -13.72
N GLY A 344 4.51 14.25 -12.84
CA GLY A 344 3.17 14.62 -13.22
C GLY A 344 2.54 15.69 -12.36
N VAL A 345 1.70 16.50 -12.99
CA VAL A 345 0.65 17.28 -12.35
C VAL A 345 -0.68 16.57 -12.63
N ILE A 346 -1.23 15.93 -11.60
CA ILE A 346 -2.37 15.04 -11.73
C ILE A 346 -3.42 15.31 -10.66
N ALA A 347 -4.66 15.00 -11.02
CA ALA A 347 -5.79 14.80 -10.13
C ALA A 347 -5.80 13.34 -9.68
N THR A 348 -5.73 13.07 -8.38
CA THR A 348 -5.95 11.74 -7.78
C THR A 348 -6.04 11.82 -6.25
N LYS A 349 -5.77 10.73 -5.52
CA LYS A 349 -5.60 10.73 -4.07
C LYS A 349 -4.21 11.19 -3.65
N PHE A 350 -4.15 12.14 -2.71
CA PHE A 350 -2.93 12.59 -2.04
C PHE A 350 -3.04 12.40 -0.53
N GLU A 351 -1.91 12.05 0.10
CA GLU A 351 -1.78 11.88 1.55
C GLU A 351 -0.49 12.51 2.05
N GLU A 352 -0.58 13.28 3.13
CA GLU A 352 0.57 13.92 3.77
C GLU A 352 0.33 14.09 5.27
N VAL A 353 1.38 14.07 6.08
CA VAL A 353 1.29 14.37 7.52
C VAL A 353 1.69 15.81 7.75
N ILE A 354 0.71 16.68 7.95
CA ILE A 354 0.92 18.11 8.19
C ILE A 354 0.75 18.37 9.69
N ASN A 355 1.78 18.92 10.34
CA ASN A 355 1.81 19.17 11.79
C ASN A 355 1.45 17.94 12.64
N GLY A 356 1.89 16.75 12.23
CA GLY A 356 1.61 15.49 12.93
C GLY A 356 0.21 14.91 12.68
N VAL A 357 -0.63 15.56 11.88
CA VAL A 357 -1.96 15.07 11.51
C VAL A 357 -1.93 14.54 10.07
N LYS A 358 -2.31 13.28 9.89
CA LYS A 358 -2.47 12.70 8.55
C LYS A 358 -3.65 13.38 7.83
N LYS A 359 -3.37 14.02 6.71
CA LYS A 359 -4.33 14.59 5.76
C LYS A 359 -4.41 13.66 4.58
N THR A 360 -5.64 13.34 4.17
CA THR A 360 -5.94 12.53 2.99
C THR A 360 -7.01 13.25 2.21
N SER A 361 -6.79 13.42 0.91
CA SER A 361 -7.77 14.01 0.00
C SER A 361 -7.83 13.18 -1.28
N LYS A 362 -9.02 12.72 -1.66
CA LYS A 362 -9.30 12.04 -2.93
C LYS A 362 -9.82 13.06 -3.92
N ASP A 363 -9.59 12.85 -5.21
CA ASP A 363 -10.02 13.78 -6.26
C ASP A 363 -9.49 15.21 -6.06
N THR A 364 -8.20 15.33 -5.78
CA THR A 364 -7.53 16.63 -5.66
C THR A 364 -6.35 16.74 -6.60
N LEU A 365 -5.99 17.96 -6.97
CA LEU A 365 -4.82 18.25 -7.80
C LEU A 365 -3.54 18.26 -6.97
N GLY A 366 -2.51 17.64 -7.52
CA GLY A 366 -1.19 17.62 -6.91
C GLY A 366 -0.10 17.22 -7.88
N ALA A 367 1.12 17.17 -7.36
CA ALA A 367 2.30 16.68 -8.05
C ALA A 367 2.61 15.26 -7.61
N ARG A 368 2.89 14.36 -8.57
CA ARG A 368 3.37 13.00 -8.30
C ARG A 368 4.70 12.77 -9.04
N PHE A 369 5.70 12.34 -8.30
CA PHE A 369 7.03 12.03 -8.80
C PHE A 369 7.43 10.61 -8.41
N VAL A 370 7.64 9.74 -9.39
CA VAL A 370 8.11 8.37 -9.20
C VAL A 370 9.53 8.26 -9.75
N THR A 371 10.46 7.79 -8.93
CA THR A 371 11.89 7.70 -9.26
C THR A 371 12.55 6.46 -8.66
N GLY A 372 13.78 6.18 -9.08
CA GLY A 372 14.57 5.07 -8.55
C GLY A 372 14.21 3.72 -9.14
N LEU A 373 13.31 3.65 -10.12
CA LEU A 373 12.95 2.40 -10.79
C LEU A 373 13.98 2.09 -11.88
N THR A 374 14.80 1.08 -11.63
CA THR A 374 15.69 0.46 -12.63
C THR A 374 15.09 -0.86 -13.10
N ARG A 375 15.58 -1.41 -14.22
CA ARG A 375 15.15 -2.76 -14.68
C ARG A 375 15.36 -3.82 -13.60
N GLN A 376 16.49 -3.76 -12.89
CA GLN A 376 16.81 -4.68 -11.80
C GLN A 376 15.82 -4.56 -10.62
N ILE A 377 15.41 -3.35 -10.26
CA ILE A 377 14.43 -3.13 -9.17
C ILE A 377 13.05 -3.65 -9.61
N ILE A 378 12.65 -3.41 -10.86
CA ILE A 378 11.37 -3.91 -11.39
C ILE A 378 11.36 -5.45 -11.42
N GLU A 379 12.46 -6.08 -11.85
CA GLU A 379 12.63 -7.54 -11.87
C GLU A 379 12.58 -8.19 -10.47
N SER A 380 12.85 -7.43 -9.41
CA SER A 380 12.74 -7.91 -8.01
C SER A 380 11.30 -7.97 -7.47
N GLY A 381 10.32 -7.58 -8.29
CA GLY A 381 8.91 -7.61 -7.95
C GLY A 381 8.49 -6.52 -6.97
N ASP A 382 7.21 -6.53 -6.59
CA ASP A 382 6.56 -5.45 -5.83
C ASP A 382 7.25 -5.13 -4.50
N SER A 383 7.81 -6.13 -3.83
CA SER A 383 8.52 -5.94 -2.55
C SER A 383 9.82 -5.15 -2.75
N GLY A 384 10.61 -5.47 -3.77
CA GLY A 384 11.84 -4.75 -4.05
C GLY A 384 11.58 -3.35 -4.63
N ILE A 385 10.49 -3.18 -5.38
CA ILE A 385 10.00 -1.85 -5.80
C ILE A 385 9.60 -1.01 -4.59
N ALA A 386 8.80 -1.56 -3.66
CA ALA A 386 8.39 -0.83 -2.46
C ALA A 386 9.58 -0.42 -1.57
N GLN A 387 10.64 -1.25 -1.53
CA GLN A 387 11.83 -0.96 -0.76
C GLN A 387 12.73 0.11 -1.40
N ASN A 388 12.92 0.04 -2.71
CA ASN A 388 13.97 0.80 -3.41
C ASN A 388 13.43 1.94 -4.27
N GLY A 389 12.21 1.82 -4.78
CA GLY A 389 11.51 2.89 -5.48
C GLY A 389 11.21 4.06 -4.54
N ARG A 390 11.04 5.24 -5.13
CA ARG A 390 10.69 6.48 -4.43
C ARG A 390 9.48 7.10 -5.10
N SER A 391 8.44 7.36 -4.32
CA SER A 391 7.25 8.09 -4.76
C SER A 391 7.05 9.29 -3.83
N ALA A 392 7.23 10.49 -4.38
CA ALA A 392 6.89 11.74 -3.71
C ALA A 392 5.56 12.25 -4.26
N SER A 393 4.65 12.70 -3.39
CA SER A 393 3.32 13.15 -3.80
C SER A 393 2.86 14.29 -2.92
N TYR A 394 2.44 15.39 -3.53
CA TYR A 394 2.09 16.63 -2.84
C TYR A 394 0.80 17.22 -3.42
N ALA A 395 -0.20 17.49 -2.59
CA ALA A 395 -1.40 18.20 -3.06
C ALA A 395 -1.13 19.71 -3.13
N PHE A 396 -1.77 20.42 -4.07
CA PHE A 396 -1.79 21.89 -4.04
C PHE A 396 -2.73 22.42 -2.95
N SER A 397 -3.70 21.60 -2.52
CA SER A 397 -4.62 21.92 -1.43
C SER A 397 -5.20 20.63 -0.82
N TYR A 398 -5.42 20.65 0.49
CA TYR A 398 -6.20 19.62 1.20
C TYR A 398 -7.57 20.15 1.65
N ASP A 399 -7.99 21.32 1.17
CA ASP A 399 -9.32 21.86 1.44
C ASP A 399 -10.39 21.05 0.70
N GLN A 400 -11.49 20.74 1.38
CA GLN A 400 -12.63 20.04 0.81
C GLN A 400 -13.35 20.90 -0.25
N SER A 401 -13.20 22.22 -0.22
CA SER A 401 -13.74 23.09 -1.28
C SER A 401 -13.06 22.89 -2.63
N ASP A 402 -11.80 22.44 -2.62
CA ASP A 402 -10.94 22.29 -3.79
C ASP A 402 -11.02 20.89 -4.43
N LEU A 403 -11.93 20.04 -3.94
CA LEU A 403 -12.21 18.75 -4.55
C LEU A 403 -12.77 18.92 -5.96
N ILE A 404 -12.26 18.08 -6.86
CA ILE A 404 -12.61 18.06 -8.27
C ILE A 404 -14.02 17.53 -8.47
N LYS A 405 -14.80 18.23 -9.28
CA LYS A 405 -16.17 17.88 -9.62
C LYS A 405 -16.36 17.83 -11.12
N LYS A 406 -17.40 17.10 -11.54
CA LYS A 406 -17.87 17.15 -12.93
C LYS A 406 -18.22 18.59 -13.31
N GLY A 407 -17.74 19.01 -14.47
CA GLY A 407 -17.93 20.36 -15.02
C GLY A 407 -16.81 21.34 -14.67
N ASP A 408 -15.93 21.00 -13.72
CA ASP A 408 -14.79 21.86 -13.38
C ASP A 408 -13.78 21.94 -14.53
N SER A 409 -13.04 23.05 -14.54
CA SER A 409 -12.02 23.34 -15.54
C SER A 409 -10.70 23.69 -14.89
N TYR A 410 -9.62 23.02 -15.30
CA TYR A 410 -8.28 23.19 -14.72
C TYR A 410 -7.25 23.39 -15.80
N ARG A 411 -6.49 24.49 -15.71
CA ARG A 411 -5.33 24.71 -16.56
C ARG A 411 -4.07 24.22 -15.86
N LEU A 412 -3.49 23.15 -16.38
CA LEU A 412 -2.32 22.49 -15.81
C LEU A 412 -1.09 22.75 -16.68
N THR A 413 0.09 22.81 -16.06
CA THR A 413 1.37 22.93 -16.75
C THR A 413 2.38 21.92 -16.21
N LEU A 414 2.98 21.13 -17.09
CA LEU A 414 4.13 20.27 -16.81
C LEU A 414 5.31 20.77 -17.63
N LYS A 415 6.40 21.13 -16.96
CA LYS A 415 7.61 21.67 -17.59
C LYS A 415 8.82 20.82 -17.22
N LYS A 416 9.76 20.66 -18.16
CA LYS A 416 11.11 20.15 -17.93
C LYS A 416 12.10 21.25 -18.31
N ASP A 417 12.99 21.61 -17.39
CA ASP A 417 14.17 22.42 -17.68
C ASP A 417 15.44 21.79 -17.09
N ASN A 418 16.55 22.53 -17.07
CA ASN A 418 17.83 22.04 -16.55
C ASN A 418 17.83 21.82 -15.03
N THR A 419 16.88 22.41 -14.28
CA THR A 419 16.68 22.17 -12.83
C THR A 419 15.97 20.84 -12.60
N GLY A 420 14.94 20.54 -13.40
CA GLY A 420 14.14 19.33 -13.20
C GLY A 420 12.78 19.35 -13.88
N TYR A 421 11.82 18.61 -13.32
CA TYR A 421 10.43 18.56 -13.76
C TYR A 421 9.53 19.36 -12.82
N HIS A 422 8.76 20.28 -13.37
CA HIS A 422 7.93 21.24 -12.66
C HIS A 422 6.46 20.89 -12.88
N ALA A 423 5.77 20.51 -11.82
CA ALA A 423 4.33 20.34 -11.78
C ALA A 423 3.71 21.64 -11.29
N ILE A 424 2.98 22.34 -12.17
CA ILE A 424 2.51 23.70 -11.94
C ILE A 424 0.98 23.75 -12.06
N TYR A 425 0.35 24.35 -11.06
CA TYR A 425 -1.05 24.70 -11.05
C TYR A 425 -1.25 26.05 -10.36
N LYS A 426 -1.95 26.97 -11.02
CA LYS A 426 -2.28 28.29 -10.48
C LYS A 426 -3.79 28.40 -10.39
N LYS A 427 -4.31 28.56 -9.17
CA LYS A 427 -5.72 28.89 -8.95
C LYS A 427 -6.05 30.23 -9.62
N GLN A 428 -7.31 30.40 -10.00
CA GLN A 428 -7.79 31.68 -10.54
C GLN A 428 -7.63 32.82 -9.50
N TYR A 429 -7.79 32.49 -8.21
CA TYR A 429 -7.65 33.40 -7.09
C TYR A 429 -6.71 32.78 -6.04
N PRO A 430 -5.39 32.91 -6.19
CA PRO A 430 -4.44 32.34 -5.26
C PRO A 430 -4.38 33.17 -3.96
N GLY A 431 -4.36 32.49 -2.81
CA GLY A 431 -3.97 33.08 -1.53
C GLY A 431 -2.45 33.21 -1.41
N GLU A 432 -1.98 34.06 -0.49
CA GLU A 432 -0.53 34.28 -0.29
C GLU A 432 0.24 33.01 0.11
N THR A 433 -0.45 32.02 0.69
CA THR A 433 0.13 30.75 1.15
C THR A 433 -0.07 29.61 0.16
N ASP A 434 -0.72 29.83 -0.98
CA ASP A 434 -0.98 28.78 -1.96
C ASP A 434 0.31 28.37 -2.66
N ILE A 435 0.62 27.08 -2.60
CA ILE A 435 1.71 26.49 -3.36
C ILE A 435 1.23 26.39 -4.81
N THR A 436 2.05 26.84 -5.77
CA THR A 436 1.70 26.84 -7.20
C THR A 436 2.61 25.95 -8.04
N GLU A 437 3.70 25.45 -7.45
CA GLU A 437 4.70 24.66 -8.15
C GLU A 437 5.38 23.67 -7.20
N TYR A 438 5.54 22.45 -7.67
CA TYR A 438 6.41 21.45 -7.08
C TYR A 438 7.44 21.00 -8.11
N ILE A 439 8.67 20.77 -7.67
CA ILE A 439 9.79 20.45 -8.55
C ILE A 439 10.38 19.09 -8.18
N LEU A 440 10.45 18.18 -9.14
CA LEU A 440 11.38 17.05 -9.11
C LEU A 440 12.73 17.52 -9.64
N TYR A 441 13.64 17.84 -8.73
CA TYR A 441 15.00 18.25 -9.07
C TYR A 441 15.78 17.11 -9.73
N ASP A 442 16.73 17.49 -10.58
CA ASP A 442 17.56 16.63 -11.43
C ASP A 442 16.75 15.95 -12.55
N PRO A 443 16.83 16.47 -13.80
CA PRO A 443 16.10 15.90 -14.93
C PRO A 443 16.54 14.47 -15.29
N LYS A 444 17.72 14.02 -14.82
CA LYS A 444 18.22 12.66 -15.06
C LYS A 444 17.44 11.58 -14.30
N LYS A 445 16.64 11.95 -13.30
CA LYS A 445 15.79 11.00 -12.56
C LYS A 445 14.72 10.32 -13.43
N LEU A 446 14.43 10.87 -14.62
CA LEU A 446 13.58 10.28 -15.66
C LEU A 446 14.40 9.85 -16.90
N GLN A 447 15.67 9.47 -16.73
CA GLN A 447 16.53 8.96 -17.81
C GLN A 447 17.13 7.61 -17.42
N VAL A 448 16.29 6.70 -16.91
CA VAL A 448 16.74 5.43 -16.31
C VAL A 448 16.33 4.23 -17.15
N LEU A 449 15.04 4.11 -17.51
CA LEU A 449 14.53 2.96 -18.26
C LEU A 449 14.69 3.14 -19.77
N ASP A 450 14.39 4.33 -20.28
CA ASP A 450 14.78 4.86 -21.59
C ASP A 450 15.62 6.13 -21.34
N THR A 451 16.89 6.10 -21.74
CA THR A 451 17.82 7.21 -21.48
C THR A 451 17.74 8.33 -22.51
N ASN A 452 16.99 8.13 -23.59
CA ASN A 452 16.99 9.02 -24.75
C ASN A 452 15.63 9.68 -24.99
N THR A 453 14.54 9.06 -24.53
CA THR A 453 13.18 9.51 -24.83
C THR A 453 12.38 9.77 -23.57
N ILE A 454 11.72 10.94 -23.51
CA ILE A 454 10.64 11.19 -22.56
C ILE A 454 9.32 11.14 -23.33
N TYR A 455 8.35 10.43 -22.76
CA TYR A 455 6.98 10.34 -23.26
C TYR A 455 6.12 11.31 -22.45
N VAL A 456 5.77 12.45 -23.03
CA VAL A 456 5.02 13.52 -22.35
C VAL A 456 3.62 13.65 -22.94
N GLY A 457 2.60 13.73 -22.08
CA GLY A 457 1.23 13.79 -22.56
C GLY A 457 0.15 13.87 -21.51
N PHE A 458 -1.07 13.59 -21.95
CA PHE A 458 -2.31 13.67 -21.19
C PHE A 458 -2.74 12.28 -20.76
N ALA A 459 -3.02 12.10 -19.48
CA ALA A 459 -3.43 10.83 -18.90
C ALA A 459 -4.80 10.94 -18.26
N VAL A 460 -5.58 9.85 -18.35
CA VAL A 460 -6.82 9.66 -17.59
C VAL A 460 -6.85 8.22 -17.08
N ALA A 461 -7.24 8.06 -15.83
CA ALA A 461 -7.34 6.77 -15.17
C ALA A 461 -8.67 6.63 -14.44
N ARG A 462 -9.20 5.41 -14.47
CA ARG A 462 -10.30 4.86 -13.65
C ARG A 462 -11.45 5.83 -13.42
N GLY A 463 -12.64 5.59 -13.96
CA GLY A 463 -13.82 6.34 -13.48
C GLY A 463 -13.77 7.85 -13.70
N CYS A 464 -12.88 8.34 -14.57
CA CYS A 464 -12.78 9.73 -14.97
C CYS A 464 -12.78 9.82 -16.50
N ASN A 465 -13.49 10.82 -17.04
CA ASN A 465 -13.44 11.17 -18.47
C ASN A 465 -13.25 12.69 -18.56
N VAL A 466 -12.38 13.15 -19.46
CA VAL A 466 -12.09 14.58 -19.60
C VAL A 466 -11.97 14.99 -21.06
N THR A 467 -12.30 16.26 -21.31
CA THR A 467 -12.08 16.94 -22.58
C THR A 467 -10.94 17.94 -22.41
N ILE A 468 -9.96 17.86 -23.30
CA ILE A 468 -8.74 18.67 -23.27
C ILE A 468 -8.80 19.68 -24.42
N GLN A 469 -8.43 20.92 -24.13
CA GLN A 469 -8.32 22.02 -25.10
C GLN A 469 -7.25 23.04 -24.67
N ASP A 470 -7.07 24.10 -25.47
CA ASP A 470 -6.12 25.19 -25.20
C ASP A 470 -4.69 24.69 -24.96
N VAL A 471 -4.28 23.68 -25.75
CA VAL A 471 -2.98 23.02 -25.61
C VAL A 471 -1.88 23.94 -26.17
N ASP A 472 -0.89 24.23 -25.32
CA ASP A 472 0.34 24.93 -25.67
C ASP A 472 1.54 24.03 -25.35
N PHE A 473 2.35 23.71 -26.35
CA PHE A 473 3.52 22.84 -26.21
C PHE A 473 4.76 23.50 -26.81
N LYS A 474 5.71 23.84 -25.95
CA LYS A 474 6.97 24.51 -26.30
C LYS A 474 8.14 23.58 -26.09
N ILE A 475 9.13 23.67 -26.97
CA ILE A 475 10.40 22.97 -26.89
C ILE A 475 11.53 24.00 -26.90
N THR A 476 12.48 23.82 -26.00
CA THR A 476 13.74 24.59 -25.94
C THR A 476 14.93 23.63 -25.97
N ASN A 477 16.10 24.16 -26.32
CA ASN A 477 17.34 23.39 -26.37
C ASN A 477 18.01 23.42 -24.99
N VAL A 478 18.33 22.24 -24.45
CA VAL A 478 19.04 22.08 -23.16
C VAL A 478 20.31 22.92 -23.09
N ALA A 479 21.05 23.02 -24.21
CA ALA A 479 22.30 23.76 -24.28
C ALA A 479 22.14 25.29 -24.28
N GLU A 480 20.94 25.79 -24.58
CA GLU A 480 20.62 27.23 -24.65
C GLU A 480 19.89 27.73 -23.39
N ASP A 481 19.31 26.81 -22.61
CA ASP A 481 18.60 27.12 -21.36
C ASP A 481 19.56 27.39 -20.18
N PRO A 482 19.15 28.17 -19.15
CA PRO A 482 19.95 28.43 -17.97
C PRO A 482 20.41 27.15 -17.24
N PRO A 483 21.57 27.14 -16.55
CA PRO A 483 21.98 26.03 -15.72
C PRO A 483 20.95 25.69 -14.64
N GLY A 484 20.79 24.40 -14.34
CA GLY A 484 19.86 23.92 -13.32
C GLY A 484 20.25 24.31 -11.90
N LEU A 485 19.24 24.52 -11.06
CA LEU A 485 19.45 24.72 -9.61
C LEU A 485 19.68 23.39 -8.90
N VAL A 486 20.43 23.43 -7.79
CA VAL A 486 20.63 22.28 -6.92
C VAL A 486 19.39 22.06 -6.05
N GLU A 487 19.05 20.80 -5.81
CA GLU A 487 17.97 20.41 -4.90
C GLU A 487 18.22 20.96 -3.49
N PRO A 488 17.30 21.78 -2.93
CA PRO A 488 17.46 22.29 -1.58
C PRO A 488 17.42 21.13 -0.57
N PRO A 489 18.17 21.23 0.54
CA PRO A 489 18.18 20.16 1.54
C PRO A 489 16.86 20.07 2.30
N GLU A 490 16.47 18.85 2.66
CA GLU A 490 15.34 18.59 3.56
C GLU A 490 15.68 19.09 4.99
N ILE A 491 14.79 19.88 5.58
CA ILE A 491 14.99 20.45 6.91
C ILE A 491 14.36 19.56 7.97
N ILE A 492 15.19 18.93 8.80
CA ILE A 492 14.78 18.07 9.90
C ILE A 492 14.66 18.89 11.19
N PRO A 493 13.50 18.90 11.87
CA PRO A 493 13.33 19.60 13.14
C PRO A 493 14.30 19.11 14.21
N LEU A 494 14.96 20.05 14.91
CA LEU A 494 15.77 19.73 16.08
C LEU A 494 14.88 19.28 17.24
N ILE A 495 15.19 18.10 17.76
CA ILE A 495 14.59 17.54 18.98
C ILE A 495 15.70 17.40 20.01
N ALA A 496 15.53 18.04 21.16
CA ALA A 496 16.43 17.95 22.31
C ALA A 496 15.61 17.92 23.60
N LYS A 497 15.90 16.98 24.50
CA LYS A 497 15.16 16.80 25.75
C LYS A 497 16.06 16.38 26.91
N VAL A 498 15.63 16.73 28.12
CA VAL A 498 16.10 16.11 29.37
C VAL A 498 15.18 14.92 29.64
N ASP A 499 15.74 13.71 29.74
CA ASP A 499 15.01 12.44 29.92
C ASP A 499 15.14 11.93 31.36
N SER A 500 15.09 12.86 32.32
CA SER A 500 15.22 12.62 33.76
C SER A 500 14.03 13.22 34.52
N PRO A 501 13.63 12.63 35.67
CA PRO A 501 12.40 13.01 36.34
C PRO A 501 12.49 14.42 36.97
N SER A 502 11.35 15.08 37.09
CA SER A 502 11.21 16.42 37.70
C SER A 502 11.11 16.36 39.24
N THR A 503 10.94 15.16 39.78
CA THR A 503 10.98 14.86 41.21
C THR A 503 11.95 13.73 41.48
N TYR A 504 12.67 13.79 42.60
CA TYR A 504 13.64 12.76 42.94
C TYR A 504 13.78 12.59 44.45
N THR A 505 14.26 11.43 44.87
CA THR A 505 14.25 11.01 46.29
C THR A 505 15.62 10.74 46.88
N GLU A 506 16.67 10.91 46.08
CA GLU A 506 18.06 10.71 46.47
C GLU A 506 18.89 11.95 46.10
N PRO A 507 20.03 12.21 46.78
CA PRO A 507 20.85 13.36 46.47
C PRO A 507 21.63 13.20 45.15
N LEU A 508 21.90 11.97 44.70
CA LEU A 508 22.66 11.72 43.49
C LEU A 508 21.72 11.52 42.29
N TYR A 509 21.46 12.59 41.55
CA TYR A 509 20.48 12.62 40.48
C TYR A 509 21.07 12.23 39.12
N PRO A 510 20.54 11.20 38.44
CA PRO A 510 20.97 10.84 37.10
C PRO A 510 20.38 11.83 36.09
N PHE A 511 21.18 12.79 35.65
CA PHE A 511 20.84 13.68 34.55
C PHE A 511 21.10 12.98 33.22
N ILE A 512 20.04 12.85 32.41
CA ILE A 512 20.04 12.20 31.11
C ILE A 512 19.59 13.23 30.06
N PHE A 513 20.39 13.41 29.02
CA PHE A 513 20.08 14.30 27.90
C PHE A 513 20.13 13.53 26.58
N ASN A 514 19.18 13.81 25.69
CA ASN A 514 19.13 13.23 24.36
C ASN A 514 18.76 14.29 23.33
N ALA A 515 19.41 14.25 22.17
CA ALA A 515 19.08 15.08 21.02
C ALA A 515 19.23 14.30 19.71
N ASN A 516 18.45 14.64 18.68
CA ASN A 516 18.58 14.04 17.35
C ASN A 516 19.73 14.62 16.51
N ALA A 517 20.63 15.41 17.11
CA ALA A 517 21.79 16.00 16.47
C ALA A 517 23.06 15.83 17.32
N ASN A 518 24.22 15.75 16.67
CA ASN A 518 25.50 15.90 17.36
C ASN A 518 25.62 17.34 17.87
N GLY A 519 26.36 17.56 18.96
CA GLY A 519 26.57 18.91 19.45
C GLY A 519 27.36 19.00 20.76
N ARG A 520 27.19 20.13 21.44
CA ARG A 520 27.79 20.42 22.75
C ARG A 520 26.72 20.77 23.77
N LEU A 521 26.86 20.24 24.98
CA LEU A 521 25.93 20.42 26.09
C LEU A 521 26.62 21.12 27.27
N THR A 522 25.98 22.16 27.79
CA THR A 522 26.36 22.81 29.05
C THR A 522 25.13 22.90 29.96
N VAL A 523 25.30 22.55 31.24
CA VAL A 523 24.24 22.62 32.26
C VAL A 523 24.72 23.50 33.41
N LYS A 524 23.97 24.57 33.69
CA LYS A 524 24.28 25.55 34.74
C LYS A 524 23.19 25.55 35.82
N ASP A 525 23.58 25.77 37.07
CA ASP A 525 22.64 26.09 38.14
C ASP A 525 22.16 27.55 38.06
N ARG A 526 21.20 27.95 38.92
CA ARG A 526 20.72 29.35 39.01
C ARG A 526 21.79 30.39 39.36
N LYS A 527 22.92 29.98 39.94
CA LYS A 527 24.05 30.87 40.26
C LYS A 527 25.01 31.02 39.07
N GLY A 528 24.76 30.31 37.97
CA GLY A 528 25.60 30.31 36.78
C GLY A 528 26.77 29.32 36.86
N ASN A 529 26.85 28.48 37.90
CA ASN A 529 27.91 27.48 38.01
C ASN A 529 27.67 26.35 37.02
N ALA A 530 28.66 26.03 36.18
CA ALA A 530 28.57 24.92 35.24
C ALA A 530 28.74 23.58 35.97
N LEU A 531 27.69 22.77 36.02
CA LEU A 531 27.68 21.42 36.56
C LEU A 531 28.13 20.40 35.49
N ILE A 532 27.81 20.69 34.24
CA ILE A 532 28.31 20.02 33.03
C ILE A 532 28.77 21.13 32.10
N LYS A 533 29.99 21.01 31.54
CA LYS A 533 30.56 22.03 30.66
C LYS A 533 31.04 21.38 29.37
N ASP A 534 30.54 21.88 28.24
CA ASP A 534 30.96 21.51 26.88
C ASP A 534 31.03 19.99 26.63
N ALA A 535 30.06 19.25 27.15
CA ALA A 535 30.00 17.81 26.95
C ALA A 535 29.64 17.48 25.49
N ILE A 536 30.32 16.49 24.91
CA ILE A 536 30.03 16.02 23.55
C ILE A 536 28.75 15.20 23.57
N ILE A 537 27.79 15.59 22.72
CA ILE A 537 26.55 14.85 22.49
C ILE A 537 26.60 14.19 21.13
N GLN A 538 26.24 12.90 21.09
CA GLN A 538 26.05 12.14 19.87
C GLN A 538 24.55 12.01 19.59
N ALA A 539 24.18 12.19 18.32
CA ALA A 539 22.79 12.16 17.88
C ALA A 539 22.12 10.82 18.25
N ASN A 540 20.94 10.92 18.86
CA ASN A 540 20.07 9.82 19.27
C ASN A 540 20.74 8.86 20.27
N GLN A 541 21.68 9.34 21.08
CA GLN A 541 22.28 8.61 22.19
C GLN A 541 22.09 9.38 23.50
N ASP A 542 21.87 8.64 24.59
CA ASP A 542 21.73 9.23 25.91
C ASP A 542 23.09 9.65 26.45
N TYR A 543 23.21 10.93 26.79
CA TYR A 543 24.30 11.42 27.63
C TYR A 543 23.87 11.34 29.10
N ILE A 544 24.65 10.64 29.92
CA ILE A 544 24.31 10.38 31.32
C ILE A 544 25.39 10.97 32.24
N LYS A 545 24.98 11.76 33.23
CA LYS A 545 25.86 12.30 34.27
C LYS A 545 25.11 12.44 35.59
N ASN A 546 25.76 12.12 36.70
CA ASN A 546 25.18 12.38 38.02
C ASN A 546 25.41 13.83 38.47
N ILE A 547 24.35 14.47 38.96
CA ILE A 547 24.35 15.80 39.57
C ILE A 547 23.94 15.65 41.04
N THR A 548 24.65 16.30 41.95
CA THR A 548 24.26 16.33 43.37
C THR A 548 23.17 17.37 43.60
N LEU A 549 22.00 16.93 44.07
CA LEU A 549 20.88 17.77 44.44
C LEU A 549 20.99 18.26 45.89
N LEU A 550 20.56 19.51 46.09
CA LEU A 550 20.25 20.04 47.42
C LEU A 550 18.79 19.70 47.75
N LYS A 551 18.50 19.37 49.01
CA LYS A 551 17.11 19.09 49.43
C LYS A 551 16.23 20.30 49.12
N GLY A 552 15.07 20.07 48.48
CA GLY A 552 14.22 21.14 47.95
C GLY A 552 14.38 21.33 46.44
N ASN A 553 14.17 22.56 45.97
CA ASN A 553 14.20 22.89 44.54
C ASN A 553 15.63 23.04 44.01
N ASN A 554 15.89 22.43 42.85
CA ASN A 554 17.13 22.56 42.09
C ASN A 554 16.77 22.93 40.66
N ASP A 555 17.22 24.08 40.18
CA ASP A 555 16.88 24.58 38.85
C ASP A 555 18.12 24.70 37.98
N PHE A 556 17.99 24.23 36.75
CA PHE A 556 19.06 24.13 35.77
C PHE A 556 18.67 24.82 34.46
N ILE A 557 19.65 25.49 33.85
CA ILE A 557 19.60 25.93 32.46
C ILE A 557 20.45 24.97 31.65
N VAL A 558 19.82 24.25 30.74
CA VAL A 558 20.45 23.29 29.83
C VAL A 558 20.59 23.95 28.47
N GLU A 559 21.84 24.17 28.06
CA GLU A 559 22.22 24.77 26.78
C GLU A 559 22.77 23.67 25.86
N PHE A 560 22.11 23.44 24.73
CA PHE A 560 22.55 22.51 23.70
C PHE A 560 22.84 23.26 22.39
N ILE A 561 24.06 23.13 21.88
CA ILE A 561 24.49 23.75 20.62
C ILE A 561 24.69 22.63 19.59
N PRO A 562 23.81 22.50 18.58
CA PRO A 562 24.01 21.54 17.50
C PRO A 562 25.31 21.80 16.74
N ASP A 563 26.00 20.74 16.32
CA ASP A 563 27.18 20.85 15.46
C ASP A 563 26.75 21.25 14.05
N LYS A 564 27.25 22.39 13.55
CA LYS A 564 26.96 22.90 12.19
C LYS A 564 27.36 21.94 11.07
N THR A 565 28.28 21.01 11.35
CA THR A 565 28.76 20.02 10.38
C THR A 565 27.91 18.74 10.38
N PHE A 566 27.04 18.57 11.38
CA PHE A 566 26.16 17.41 11.46
C PHE A 566 25.07 17.45 10.39
N LYS A 567 24.91 16.33 9.67
CA LYS A 567 23.84 16.12 8.70
C LYS A 567 23.06 14.86 9.11
N PRO A 568 21.72 14.94 9.32
CA PRO A 568 20.91 13.79 9.77
C PRO A 568 20.66 12.76 8.66
N GLY A 569 21.06 13.04 7.43
CA GLY A 569 20.96 12.14 6.28
C GLY A 569 21.44 12.84 4.99
N ASP A 570 21.38 12.12 3.87
CA ASP A 570 21.76 12.65 2.56
C ASP A 570 20.86 13.82 2.15
N ASN A 571 21.48 14.94 1.75
CA ASN A 571 20.80 16.21 1.46
C ASN A 571 19.82 16.65 2.56
N LYS A 572 20.13 16.38 3.84
CA LYS A 572 19.32 16.82 4.98
C LYS A 572 20.11 17.75 5.90
N VAL A 573 19.43 18.71 6.51
CA VAL A 573 20.00 19.66 7.47
C VAL A 573 19.12 19.77 8.72
N MET A 574 19.70 20.20 9.83
CA MET A 574 18.93 20.46 11.04
C MET A 574 18.29 21.84 10.99
N GLY A 575 17.05 21.94 11.47
CA GLY A 575 16.34 23.21 11.50
C GLY A 575 15.40 23.39 12.67
N ARG A 576 14.85 24.60 12.76
CA ARG A 576 13.88 25.02 13.76
C ARG A 576 12.76 25.82 13.11
N TYR A 577 11.60 25.78 13.74
CA TYR A 577 10.48 26.61 13.29
C TYR A 577 10.79 28.07 13.60
N ASP A 578 10.74 28.90 12.56
CA ASP A 578 10.88 30.35 12.63
C ASP A 578 9.47 30.96 12.60
N ASN A 579 9.08 31.64 13.69
CA ASN A 579 7.74 32.20 13.84
C ASN A 579 7.49 33.40 12.90
N GLU A 580 8.53 34.13 12.50
CA GLU A 580 8.39 35.27 11.60
C GLU A 580 8.15 34.79 10.17
N LYS A 581 8.93 33.78 9.75
CA LYS A 581 8.78 33.14 8.44
C LYS A 581 7.66 32.11 8.38
N LYS A 582 7.11 31.73 9.53
CA LYS A 582 6.13 30.65 9.71
C LYS A 582 6.55 29.33 9.05
N ALA A 583 7.85 29.04 9.06
CA ALA A 583 8.44 27.91 8.34
C ALA A 583 9.61 27.28 9.12
N LEU A 584 9.89 26.01 8.84
CA LEU A 584 11.15 25.38 9.27
C LEU A 584 12.32 25.98 8.49
N VAL A 585 13.35 26.44 9.21
CA VAL A 585 14.58 26.98 8.61
C VAL A 585 15.80 26.28 9.18
N GLU A 586 16.84 26.14 8.37
CA GLU A 586 18.14 25.60 8.84
C GLU A 586 18.67 26.46 9.99
N SER A 587 19.01 25.82 11.13
CA SER A 587 19.45 26.53 12.32
C SER A 587 20.27 25.65 13.26
N TYR A 588 21.45 26.15 13.63
CA TYR A 588 22.37 25.54 14.61
C TYR A 588 22.65 26.48 15.79
N LEU A 589 21.74 27.44 16.03
CA LEU A 589 21.83 28.33 17.19
C LEU A 589 21.67 27.54 18.49
N PRO A 590 22.12 28.06 19.66
CA PRO A 590 21.88 27.41 20.95
C PRO A 590 20.40 27.11 21.21
N TYR A 591 20.11 25.93 21.77
CA TYR A 591 18.81 25.51 22.28
C TYR A 591 18.84 25.54 23.81
N TYR A 592 17.82 26.13 24.44
CA TYR A 592 17.76 26.24 25.89
C TYR A 592 16.56 25.48 26.45
N ILE A 593 16.80 24.68 27.48
CA ILE A 593 15.77 23.99 28.26
C ILE A 593 15.92 24.43 29.71
N ASN A 594 14.84 24.92 30.31
CA ASN A 594 14.76 25.11 31.75
C ASN A 594 14.31 23.80 32.38
N HIS A 595 15.10 23.27 33.31
CA HIS A 595 14.83 22.01 33.97
C HIS A 595 14.87 22.19 35.49
N SER A 596 13.78 21.85 36.19
CA SER A 596 13.67 21.98 37.63
C SER A 596 13.41 20.62 38.26
N VAL A 597 14.13 20.31 39.34
CA VAL A 597 14.05 19.06 40.08
C VAL A 597 13.76 19.34 41.55
N LEU A 598 12.66 18.80 42.06
CA LEU A 598 12.35 18.81 43.48
C LEU A 598 12.87 17.54 44.16
N TYR A 599 13.90 17.70 45.00
CA TYR A 599 14.45 16.63 45.82
C TYR A 599 13.75 16.57 47.18
N HIS A 600 12.91 15.55 47.39
CA HIS A 600 12.20 15.30 48.64
C HIS A 600 11.99 13.81 48.89
N TYR A 601 11.78 13.42 50.15
CA TYR A 601 11.41 12.04 50.51
C TYR A 601 10.69 12.01 51.86
N TYR A 602 9.89 10.96 52.04
CA TYR A 602 9.21 10.64 53.30
C TYR A 602 9.94 9.50 54.04
N GLN A 603 9.88 9.53 55.38
CA GLN A 603 10.48 8.51 56.24
C GLN A 603 9.60 7.25 56.35
N GLY A 604 10.20 6.13 56.75
CA GLY A 604 9.53 4.84 56.92
C GLY A 604 9.50 3.99 55.64
N ASP A 605 8.98 2.77 55.73
CA ASP A 605 8.94 1.81 54.60
C ASP A 605 7.63 1.86 53.82
N THR A 606 6.60 2.51 54.37
CA THR A 606 5.25 2.59 53.78
C THR A 606 4.75 4.02 53.75
N LEU A 607 4.20 4.44 52.61
CA LEU A 607 3.48 5.69 52.41
C LEU A 607 1.99 5.38 52.33
N PHE A 608 1.23 5.83 53.33
CA PHE A 608 -0.22 5.67 53.35
C PHE A 608 -0.89 6.72 52.46
N VAL A 609 -1.78 6.26 51.57
CA VAL A 609 -2.53 7.10 50.62
C VAL A 609 -4.01 6.84 50.78
N SER A 610 -4.84 7.89 50.74
CA SER A 610 -6.30 7.77 50.84
C SER A 610 -7.00 8.73 49.89
N THR A 611 -8.30 8.52 49.65
CA THR A 611 -9.13 9.42 48.83
C THR A 611 -9.26 10.83 49.40
N MET A 612 -9.02 10.99 50.71
CA MET A 612 -8.97 12.29 51.43
C MET A 612 -7.54 12.73 51.74
N GLY A 613 -6.53 12.04 51.19
CA GLY A 613 -5.13 12.40 51.33
C GLY A 613 -4.84 13.76 50.70
N THR A 614 -3.77 14.41 51.15
CA THR A 614 -3.38 15.75 50.66
C THR A 614 -1.90 15.78 50.32
N PRO A 615 -1.45 16.74 49.50
CA PRO A 615 -0.01 16.89 49.22
C PRO A 615 0.80 17.30 50.46
N PHE A 616 0.14 17.78 51.51
CA PHE A 616 0.75 18.14 52.80
C PHE A 616 0.71 17.01 53.82
N GLY A 617 0.18 15.83 53.44
CA GLY A 617 0.20 14.65 54.29
C GLY A 617 1.62 14.25 54.70
N LYS A 618 1.75 13.51 55.80
CA LYS A 618 3.05 13.01 56.28
C LYS A 618 3.38 11.61 55.77
N GLY A 619 2.50 10.99 54.98
CA GLY A 619 2.65 9.61 54.50
C GLY A 619 2.36 8.56 55.57
N THR A 620 1.68 8.94 56.65
CA THR A 620 1.33 8.06 57.78
C THR A 620 -0.17 7.74 57.76
N LYS A 621 -0.61 6.72 58.51
CA LYS A 621 -2.03 6.34 58.56
C LYS A 621 -2.94 7.49 59.01
N ASP A 622 -2.50 8.28 59.99
CA ASP A 622 -3.27 9.41 60.54
C ASP A 622 -3.15 10.69 59.71
N SER A 623 -2.18 10.74 58.78
CA SER A 623 -1.94 11.88 57.88
C SER A 623 -1.50 11.35 56.51
N PRO A 624 -2.44 10.77 55.74
CA PRO A 624 -2.14 10.14 54.46
C PRO A 624 -1.83 11.16 53.37
N LEU A 625 -1.02 10.74 52.41
CA LEU A 625 -0.72 11.50 51.20
C LEU A 625 -1.85 11.35 50.18
N ASP A 626 -1.95 12.32 49.27
CA ASP A 626 -2.65 12.09 48.01
C ASP A 626 -1.86 11.15 47.10
N LEU A 627 -2.50 10.70 46.02
CA LEU A 627 -1.94 9.73 45.08
C LEU A 627 -0.68 10.26 44.37
N SER A 628 -0.75 11.47 43.81
CA SER A 628 0.33 12.05 43.01
C SER A 628 1.59 12.29 43.84
N THR A 629 1.45 12.85 45.04
CA THR A 629 2.58 13.16 45.93
C THR A 629 3.31 11.88 46.37
N ALA A 630 2.57 10.81 46.65
CA ALA A 630 3.18 9.52 46.96
C ALA A 630 3.97 8.94 45.78
N LEU A 631 3.45 9.02 44.55
CA LEU A 631 4.14 8.55 43.34
C LEU A 631 5.42 9.34 43.04
N TYR A 632 5.43 10.65 43.30
CA TYR A 632 6.61 11.50 43.11
C TYR A 632 7.73 11.18 44.11
N PHE A 633 7.39 10.85 45.36
CA PHE A 633 8.38 10.79 46.45
C PHE A 633 8.56 9.43 47.10
N VAL A 634 8.06 8.36 46.49
CA VAL A 634 8.38 6.98 46.90
C VAL A 634 9.83 6.64 46.52
N ARG A 635 10.58 6.09 47.48
CA ARG A 635 11.96 5.62 47.31
C ARG A 635 12.04 4.16 46.88
N PRO A 636 13.13 3.73 46.24
CA PRO A 636 13.39 2.30 46.03
C PRO A 636 13.20 1.51 47.33
N GLY A 637 12.41 0.44 47.29
CA GLY A 637 12.09 -0.41 48.45
C GLY A 637 10.89 0.04 49.30
N GLN A 638 10.34 1.24 49.07
CA GLN A 638 9.13 1.69 49.76
C GLN A 638 7.84 1.18 49.09
N THR A 639 6.79 1.06 49.90
CA THR A 639 5.44 0.72 49.46
C THR A 639 4.51 1.94 49.57
N ILE A 640 3.84 2.30 48.47
CA ILE A 640 2.63 3.12 48.50
C ILE A 640 1.44 2.19 48.79
N LEU A 641 0.77 2.42 49.91
CA LEU A 641 -0.34 1.62 50.40
C LEU A 641 -1.64 2.43 50.32
N LEU A 642 -2.52 2.05 49.40
CA LEU A 642 -3.77 2.73 49.09
C LEU A 642 -4.90 2.19 49.96
N ALA A 643 -5.56 3.08 50.71
CA ALA A 643 -6.86 2.77 51.30
C ALA A 643 -7.89 2.46 50.19
N GLY A 644 -8.84 1.59 50.50
CA GLY A 644 -9.95 1.28 49.62
C GLY A 644 -10.79 2.52 49.31
N GLY A 645 -11.28 2.61 48.07
CA GLY A 645 -12.09 3.74 47.62
C GLY A 645 -11.80 4.12 46.17
N VAL A 646 -12.54 5.13 45.70
CA VAL A 646 -12.43 5.65 44.32
C VAL A 646 -11.60 6.93 44.30
N TYR A 647 -10.53 6.92 43.52
CA TYR A 647 -9.64 8.05 43.26
C TYR A 647 -9.97 8.63 41.90
N TYR A 648 -10.07 9.95 41.78
CA TYR A 648 -10.45 10.65 40.55
C TYR A 648 -9.34 11.57 40.03
N PRO A 649 -8.34 11.05 39.30
CA PRO A 649 -7.34 11.89 38.63
C PRO A 649 -7.98 12.82 37.61
N THR A 650 -7.47 14.05 37.52
CA THR A 650 -7.91 15.04 36.52
C THR A 650 -7.05 15.06 35.26
N SER A 651 -5.94 14.32 35.25
CA SER A 651 -4.99 14.19 34.14
C SER A 651 -4.37 12.78 34.13
N THR A 652 -3.43 12.53 33.22
CA THR A 652 -2.62 11.31 33.21
C THR A 652 -1.81 11.17 34.51
N ILE A 653 -1.83 9.98 35.11
CA ILE A 653 -0.86 9.57 36.13
C ILE A 653 0.40 9.08 35.43
N THR A 654 1.55 9.68 35.73
CA THR A 654 2.83 9.29 35.13
C THR A 654 3.83 8.90 36.21
N ILE A 655 4.31 7.66 36.15
CA ILE A 655 5.57 7.27 36.77
C ILE A 655 6.66 7.53 35.73
N GLU A 656 7.36 8.66 35.90
CA GLU A 656 8.35 9.16 34.94
C GLU A 656 9.52 8.17 34.73
N ARG A 657 10.11 8.19 33.54
CA ARG A 657 11.37 7.48 33.29
C ARG A 657 12.43 7.97 34.27
N GLY A 658 13.19 7.05 34.86
CA GLY A 658 14.18 7.37 35.89
C GLY A 658 13.60 7.46 37.31
N ASN A 659 12.27 7.50 37.49
CA ASN A 659 11.63 7.21 38.78
C ASN A 659 11.62 5.69 39.00
N ASN A 660 12.81 5.11 39.19
CA ASN A 660 13.02 3.68 39.16
C ASN A 660 13.14 3.10 40.57
N GLY A 661 12.73 1.84 40.74
CA GLY A 661 13.26 0.97 41.79
C GLY A 661 14.61 0.35 41.37
N THR A 662 15.00 -0.73 42.03
CA THR A 662 16.14 -1.57 41.60
C THR A 662 15.74 -3.04 41.62
N ASN A 663 16.55 -3.90 41.01
CA ASN A 663 16.35 -5.36 41.03
C ASN A 663 16.36 -5.98 42.44
N ARG A 664 16.77 -5.23 43.47
CA ARG A 664 16.72 -5.64 44.89
C ARG A 664 15.69 -4.86 45.71
N GLN A 665 15.25 -3.71 45.22
CA GLN A 665 14.41 -2.76 45.96
C GLN A 665 13.35 -2.18 45.01
N TYR A 666 12.36 -3.00 44.70
CA TYR A 666 11.21 -2.58 43.91
C TYR A 666 10.45 -1.46 44.63
N LYS A 667 9.88 -0.54 43.85
CA LYS A 667 8.84 0.38 44.34
C LYS A 667 7.50 -0.31 44.22
N ILE A 668 6.69 -0.29 45.27
CA ILE A 668 5.43 -1.05 45.31
C ILE A 668 4.26 -0.08 45.37
N PHE A 669 3.27 -0.25 44.50
CA PHE A 669 2.02 0.51 44.47
C PHE A 669 0.86 -0.46 44.61
N ARG A 670 0.21 -0.49 45.79
CA ARG A 670 -0.82 -1.50 46.09
C ARG A 670 -1.93 -1.06 47.02
N SER A 671 -3.07 -1.73 46.94
CA SER A 671 -4.15 -1.60 47.92
C SER A 671 -3.79 -2.20 49.28
N VAL A 672 -4.42 -1.70 50.34
CA VAL A 672 -4.48 -2.39 51.64
C VAL A 672 -5.07 -3.79 51.46
N ASN A 673 -4.52 -4.79 52.15
CA ASN A 673 -5.01 -6.16 52.07
C ASN A 673 -6.49 -6.25 52.44
N GLY A 674 -7.30 -6.82 51.56
CA GLY A 674 -8.76 -6.96 51.75
C GLY A 674 -9.56 -5.72 51.32
N GLU A 675 -8.91 -4.63 50.94
CA GLU A 675 -9.52 -3.44 50.37
C GLU A 675 -9.18 -3.33 48.87
N ARG A 676 -9.84 -2.41 48.16
CA ARG A 676 -9.61 -2.18 46.72
C ARG A 676 -9.61 -0.69 46.39
N ALA A 677 -8.48 -0.20 45.89
CA ALA A 677 -8.39 1.14 45.29
C ALA A 677 -8.81 1.09 43.81
N ILE A 678 -9.72 1.99 43.44
CA ILE A 678 -10.23 2.15 42.07
C ILE A 678 -9.75 3.51 41.56
N ILE A 679 -8.94 3.50 40.50
CA ILE A 679 -8.47 4.70 39.81
C ILE A 679 -9.44 4.98 38.65
N ASP A 680 -10.29 5.97 38.82
CA ASP A 680 -11.39 6.29 37.91
C ASP A 680 -11.08 7.58 37.13
N PHE A 681 -10.83 7.43 35.83
CA PHE A 681 -10.44 8.51 34.94
C PHE A 681 -11.61 9.28 34.33
N SER A 682 -12.85 9.07 34.79
CA SER A 682 -14.04 9.77 34.29
C SER A 682 -13.98 11.31 34.40
N ARG A 683 -13.05 11.84 35.21
CA ARG A 683 -12.80 13.29 35.37
C ARG A 683 -11.49 13.76 34.73
N SER A 684 -10.83 12.90 33.96
CA SER A 684 -9.50 13.15 33.41
C SER A 684 -9.54 13.80 32.04
N ASN A 685 -8.56 14.67 31.76
CA ASN A 685 -8.29 15.25 30.45
C ASN A 685 -7.13 14.56 29.70
N ALA A 686 -6.73 13.36 30.15
CA ALA A 686 -5.68 12.55 29.54
C ALA A 686 -5.88 12.39 28.02
N LYS A 687 -4.76 12.25 27.28
CA LYS A 687 -4.75 12.24 25.81
C LYS A 687 -4.15 11.00 25.17
N ALA A 688 -3.47 10.16 25.94
CA ALA A 688 -2.78 8.97 25.40
C ALA A 688 -2.89 7.77 26.33
N SER A 689 -2.71 7.99 27.64
CA SER A 689 -2.95 6.97 28.66
C SER A 689 -3.48 7.60 29.93
N GLY A 690 -4.34 6.87 30.64
CA GLY A 690 -4.77 7.22 31.99
C GLY A 690 -3.60 7.05 32.95
N PHE A 691 -2.99 5.87 32.97
CA PHE A 691 -1.80 5.56 33.76
C PHE A 691 -0.62 5.21 32.84
N MET A 692 0.48 5.95 32.94
CA MET A 692 1.74 5.71 32.23
C MET A 692 2.82 5.25 33.21
N LEU A 693 3.33 4.04 33.03
CA LEU A 693 4.46 3.47 33.76
C LEU A 693 5.72 3.49 32.88
N SER A 694 6.50 4.57 32.95
CA SER A 694 7.79 4.72 32.26
C SER A 694 9.00 4.39 33.13
N GLY A 695 8.81 4.29 34.45
CA GLY A 695 9.84 3.85 35.40
C GLY A 695 10.11 2.34 35.34
N ASP A 696 11.28 1.94 35.83
CA ASP A 696 11.73 0.55 35.91
C ASP A 696 11.59 -0.02 37.33
N TYR A 697 11.48 -1.34 37.45
CA TYR A 697 11.44 -2.07 38.73
C TYR A 697 10.30 -1.63 39.68
N TRP A 698 9.10 -1.51 39.13
CA TRP A 698 7.87 -1.30 39.89
C TRP A 698 7.06 -2.58 40.05
N ILE A 699 6.36 -2.69 41.17
CA ILE A 699 5.28 -3.63 41.38
C ILE A 699 3.98 -2.84 41.50
N ILE A 700 3.06 -3.02 40.56
CA ILE A 700 1.68 -2.53 40.65
C ILE A 700 0.79 -3.72 41.02
N ASP A 701 0.09 -3.63 42.14
CA ASP A 701 -0.59 -4.78 42.73
C ASP A 701 -1.99 -4.44 43.25
N SER A 702 -2.97 -5.24 42.87
CA SER A 702 -4.29 -5.26 43.49
C SER A 702 -5.07 -3.93 43.41
N ILE A 703 -5.14 -3.32 42.22
CA ILE A 703 -5.89 -2.08 41.94
C ILE A 703 -6.81 -2.24 40.73
N ASP A 704 -7.78 -1.34 40.59
CA ASP A 704 -8.60 -1.21 39.38
C ASP A 704 -8.29 0.11 38.67
N ILE A 705 -8.34 0.10 37.34
CA ILE A 705 -8.26 1.28 36.47
C ILE A 705 -9.47 1.26 35.54
N ARG A 706 -10.20 2.37 35.47
CA ARG A 706 -11.41 2.45 34.63
C ARG A 706 -11.74 3.83 34.08
N ASN A 707 -12.69 3.87 33.14
CA ASN A 707 -13.33 5.09 32.63
C ASN A 707 -12.34 6.10 32.04
N THR A 708 -11.32 5.64 31.32
CA THR A 708 -10.44 6.58 30.60
C THR A 708 -11.20 7.25 29.46
N PRO A 709 -10.85 8.50 29.08
CA PRO A 709 -11.48 9.16 27.94
C PRO A 709 -11.31 8.38 26.63
N GLY A 710 -12.13 8.69 25.62
CA GLY A 710 -11.99 8.09 24.29
C GLY A 710 -10.58 8.28 23.71
N ASP A 711 -10.07 7.24 23.05
CA ASP A 711 -8.70 7.13 22.52
C ASP A 711 -7.61 7.21 23.60
N VAL A 712 -7.93 6.87 24.86
CA VAL A 712 -6.99 6.86 25.99
C VAL A 712 -6.91 5.48 26.63
N LYS A 713 -5.71 4.91 26.63
CA LYS A 713 -5.42 3.59 27.20
C LYS A 713 -5.59 3.59 28.72
N GLY A 714 -5.96 2.46 29.30
CA GLY A 714 -6.03 2.30 30.76
C GLY A 714 -4.66 2.45 31.41
N LEU A 715 -3.81 1.44 31.22
CA LEU A 715 -2.43 1.39 31.70
C LEU A 715 -1.45 1.14 30.54
N GLN A 716 -0.52 2.07 30.31
CA GLN A 716 0.62 1.86 29.41
C GLN A 716 1.89 1.54 30.21
N VAL A 717 2.55 0.43 29.87
CA VAL A 717 3.86 0.04 30.41
C VAL A 717 4.94 0.33 29.38
N ALA A 718 5.71 1.38 29.62
CA ALA A 718 6.82 1.85 28.78
C ALA A 718 8.20 1.60 29.41
N GLY A 719 8.26 1.32 30.72
CA GLY A 719 9.48 0.96 31.44
C GLY A 719 9.83 -0.53 31.37
N ASN A 720 10.84 -0.92 32.13
CA ASN A 720 11.44 -2.26 32.11
C ASN A 720 11.36 -2.97 33.47
N ASN A 721 11.39 -4.31 33.44
CA ASN A 721 11.46 -5.15 34.63
C ASN A 721 10.34 -4.89 35.65
N ASN A 722 9.17 -4.44 35.19
CA ASN A 722 8.02 -4.18 36.04
C ASN A 722 7.17 -5.43 36.22
N ILE A 723 6.47 -5.52 37.35
CA ILE A 723 5.51 -6.57 37.67
C ILE A 723 4.15 -5.92 37.90
N ILE A 724 3.18 -6.27 37.06
CA ILE A 724 1.80 -5.80 37.20
C ILE A 724 0.97 -7.03 37.55
N ARG A 725 0.33 -7.04 38.72
CA ARG A 725 -0.44 -8.21 39.18
C ARG A 725 -1.75 -7.89 39.86
N PHE A 726 -2.73 -8.77 39.71
CA PHE A 726 -4.08 -8.57 40.28
C PHE A 726 -4.71 -7.22 39.91
N VAL A 727 -4.35 -6.68 38.75
CA VAL A 727 -4.88 -5.42 38.22
C VAL A 727 -6.08 -5.70 37.32
N LYS A 728 -7.13 -4.89 37.48
CA LYS A 728 -8.26 -4.89 36.55
C LYS A 728 -8.29 -3.61 35.73
N THR A 729 -8.46 -3.72 34.42
CA THR A 729 -8.65 -2.59 33.50
C THR A 729 -9.99 -2.75 32.80
N TYR A 730 -10.92 -1.82 32.99
CA TYR A 730 -12.24 -1.95 32.39
C TYR A 730 -12.90 -0.63 32.05
N GLN A 731 -13.79 -0.63 31.06
CA GLN A 731 -14.46 0.59 30.59
C GLN A 731 -13.45 1.69 30.21
N CYS A 732 -12.26 1.31 29.75
CA CYS A 732 -11.28 2.24 29.22
C CYS A 732 -11.67 2.67 27.80
N GLY A 733 -11.45 3.95 27.48
CA GLY A 733 -11.74 4.53 26.17
C GLY A 733 -10.78 4.13 25.05
N ASP A 734 -9.87 3.19 25.30
CA ASP A 734 -8.98 2.48 24.38
C ASP A 734 -8.49 1.21 25.12
N THR A 735 -7.46 0.52 24.62
CA THR A 735 -6.86 -0.69 25.19
C THR A 735 -6.70 -0.61 26.72
N GLY A 736 -7.17 -1.64 27.42
CA GLY A 736 -7.12 -1.69 28.89
C GLY A 736 -5.70 -1.65 29.45
N LEU A 737 -4.83 -2.56 29.00
CA LEU A 737 -3.42 -2.59 29.40
C LEU A 737 -2.51 -2.86 28.20
N GLN A 738 -1.61 -1.91 27.91
CA GLN A 738 -0.70 -1.99 26.76
C GLN A 738 0.77 -1.91 27.19
N ILE A 739 1.60 -2.83 26.70
CA ILE A 739 3.06 -2.72 26.71
C ILE A 739 3.50 -2.08 25.40
N SER A 740 4.06 -0.88 25.45
CA SER A 740 4.65 -0.21 24.29
C SER A 740 5.50 0.98 24.71
N GLY A 741 6.64 1.17 24.04
CA GLY A 741 7.45 2.38 24.16
C GLY A 741 6.86 3.55 23.36
N PHE A 742 7.59 4.65 23.27
CA PHE A 742 7.20 5.79 22.44
C PHE A 742 7.65 5.55 20.99
N SER A 743 6.80 5.88 20.01
CA SER A 743 7.06 5.65 18.57
C SER A 743 8.26 6.41 18.03
N THR A 744 8.68 7.48 18.70
CA THR A 744 9.85 8.29 18.35
C THR A 744 11.16 7.72 18.92
N GLU A 745 11.08 6.68 19.75
CA GLU A 745 12.23 6.07 20.40
C GLU A 745 12.70 4.82 19.66
N LYS A 746 14.03 4.64 19.67
CA LYS A 746 14.68 3.46 19.12
C LYS A 746 14.47 2.22 19.98
N SER A 747 14.72 1.06 19.40
CA SER A 747 14.40 -0.25 20.00
C SER A 747 15.17 -0.58 21.29
N ASP A 748 16.27 0.10 21.57
CA ASP A 748 17.00 0.00 22.84
C ASP A 748 16.20 0.54 24.05
N LYS A 749 15.29 1.48 23.80
CA LYS A 749 14.40 2.07 24.82
C LYS A 749 13.03 1.39 24.92
N TRP A 750 12.74 0.41 24.06
CA TRP A 750 11.46 -0.29 24.12
C TRP A 750 11.33 -1.12 25.40
N PRO A 751 10.13 -1.16 26.02
CA PRO A 751 9.87 -1.88 27.26
C PRO A 751 10.22 -3.36 27.13
N LYS A 752 11.03 -3.85 28.07
CA LYS A 752 11.50 -5.25 28.14
C LYS A 752 11.34 -5.84 29.54
N TYR A 753 11.21 -7.16 29.57
CA TYR A 753 11.19 -7.95 30.80
C TYR A 753 10.06 -7.61 31.77
N ASN A 754 8.93 -7.11 31.28
CA ASN A 754 7.76 -6.86 32.12
C ASN A 754 6.91 -8.14 32.26
N GLN A 755 6.32 -8.30 33.44
CA GLN A 755 5.47 -9.43 33.77
C GLN A 755 4.07 -8.93 34.13
N ILE A 756 3.07 -9.35 33.36
CA ILE A 756 1.65 -9.08 33.62
C ILE A 756 1.03 -10.39 34.13
N ILE A 757 0.65 -10.44 35.40
CA ILE A 757 0.33 -11.69 36.10
C ILE A 757 -1.04 -11.59 36.76
N SER A 758 -1.94 -12.51 36.48
CA SER A 758 -3.24 -12.56 37.19
C SER A 758 -4.01 -11.24 37.05
N CYS A 759 -4.00 -10.65 35.85
CA CYS A 759 -4.76 -9.44 35.52
C CYS A 759 -6.02 -9.75 34.72
N GLU A 760 -7.01 -8.89 34.79
CA GLU A 760 -8.28 -9.03 34.07
C GLU A 760 -8.60 -7.75 33.28
N SER A 761 -9.01 -7.87 32.02
CA SER A 761 -9.31 -6.70 31.18
C SER A 761 -10.59 -6.88 30.36
N TYR A 762 -11.54 -5.95 30.50
CA TYR A 762 -12.86 -6.11 29.92
C TYR A 762 -13.64 -4.82 29.67
N ASP A 763 -14.64 -4.88 28.79
CA ASP A 763 -15.53 -3.75 28.46
C ASP A 763 -14.79 -2.48 28.01
N ASN A 764 -13.58 -2.62 27.46
CA ASN A 764 -12.83 -1.50 26.91
C ASN A 764 -13.36 -1.16 25.51
N LYS A 765 -13.52 0.14 25.23
CA LYS A 765 -14.12 0.63 23.98
C LYS A 765 -13.59 2.00 23.57
N ASP A 766 -12.97 2.04 22.40
CA ASP A 766 -12.63 3.29 21.72
C ASP A 766 -13.82 3.83 20.91
N PRO A 767 -13.85 5.15 20.61
CA PRO A 767 -14.93 5.76 19.82
C PRO A 767 -15.14 5.10 18.46
N ALA A 768 -14.08 4.63 17.81
CA ALA A 768 -14.13 3.98 16.50
C ALA A 768 -14.51 2.48 16.59
N SER A 769 -14.50 1.90 17.80
CA SER A 769 -14.84 0.50 18.07
C SER A 769 -13.98 -0.50 17.30
N ASN A 770 -12.69 -0.18 17.12
CA ASN A 770 -11.75 -1.00 16.34
C ASN A 770 -10.30 -0.95 16.84
N ASN A 771 -10.05 -0.49 18.06
CA ASN A 771 -8.71 -0.42 18.64
C ASN A 771 -8.61 -0.87 20.10
N ALA A 772 -9.73 -0.85 20.85
CA ALA A 772 -9.69 -1.10 22.28
C ALA A 772 -9.65 -2.60 22.62
N ASP A 773 -8.43 -3.09 22.79
CA ASP A 773 -8.15 -4.45 23.23
C ASP A 773 -8.26 -4.63 24.74
N GLY A 774 -8.34 -5.87 25.19
CA GLY A 774 -8.11 -6.22 26.59
C GLY A 774 -6.66 -5.96 26.99
N PHE A 775 -5.74 -6.68 26.36
CA PHE A 775 -4.30 -6.54 26.54
C PHE A 775 -3.60 -6.31 25.20
N ALA A 776 -2.50 -5.56 25.22
CA ALA A 776 -1.66 -5.42 24.05
C ALA A 776 -0.17 -5.42 24.40
N ALA A 777 0.63 -5.93 23.47
CA ALA A 777 2.08 -5.72 23.44
C ALA A 777 2.49 -5.50 21.98
N LYS A 778 2.30 -4.27 21.51
CA LYS A 778 2.31 -3.91 20.08
C LYS A 778 3.20 -2.69 19.77
N LEU A 779 3.55 -2.55 18.49
CA LEU A 779 4.30 -1.43 17.87
C LEU A 779 5.77 -1.29 18.30
N THR A 780 6.06 -1.15 19.59
CA THR A 780 7.37 -0.76 20.12
C THR A 780 7.70 -1.58 21.36
N VAL A 781 7.92 -2.88 21.17
CA VAL A 781 8.06 -3.86 22.26
C VAL A 781 9.42 -4.54 22.24
N GLY A 782 10.12 -4.44 23.38
CA GLY A 782 11.39 -5.11 23.63
C GLY A 782 11.22 -6.55 24.10
N LYS A 783 12.33 -7.24 24.33
CA LYS A 783 12.36 -8.68 24.64
C LYS A 783 11.80 -9.04 26.02
N GLY A 784 11.31 -10.28 26.14
CA GLY A 784 11.08 -10.93 27.43
C GLY A 784 9.82 -10.46 28.18
N ASN A 785 8.88 -9.81 27.50
CA ASN A 785 7.58 -9.47 28.09
C ASN A 785 6.68 -10.70 28.14
N ILE A 786 5.97 -10.88 29.26
CA ILE A 786 5.16 -12.08 29.53
C ILE A 786 3.79 -11.67 30.10
N PHE A 787 2.74 -12.31 29.58
CA PHE A 787 1.40 -12.34 30.18
C PHE A 787 1.14 -13.72 30.75
N LYS A 788 0.71 -13.81 32.01
CA LYS A 788 0.50 -15.08 32.70
C LYS A 788 -0.74 -15.08 33.59
N TYR A 789 -1.59 -16.11 33.51
CA TYR A 789 -2.82 -16.20 34.33
C TYR A 789 -3.78 -15.02 34.13
N CYS A 790 -3.78 -14.40 32.95
CA CYS A 790 -4.61 -13.24 32.65
C CYS A 790 -5.92 -13.64 31.95
N ILE A 791 -6.96 -12.83 32.14
CA ILE A 791 -8.28 -13.02 31.52
C ILE A 791 -8.65 -11.75 30.72
N ALA A 792 -8.97 -11.90 29.43
CA ALA A 792 -9.55 -10.82 28.63
C ALA A 792 -10.92 -11.21 28.11
N HIS A 793 -11.92 -10.35 28.30
CA HIS A 793 -13.24 -10.62 27.77
C HIS A 793 -14.06 -9.39 27.46
N HIS A 794 -14.98 -9.50 26.52
CA HIS A 794 -15.93 -8.43 26.19
C HIS A 794 -15.26 -7.09 25.87
N ASN A 795 -14.05 -7.10 25.31
CA ASN A 795 -13.43 -5.90 24.76
C ASN A 795 -13.99 -5.67 23.35
N ILE A 796 -14.14 -4.41 22.95
CA ILE A 796 -14.80 -4.10 21.67
C ILE A 796 -14.02 -4.66 20.47
N ASP A 797 -12.69 -4.68 20.55
CA ASP A 797 -11.82 -5.18 19.48
C ASP A 797 -11.29 -6.58 19.81
N ASP A 798 -10.08 -6.76 20.33
CA ASP A 798 -9.56 -8.10 20.64
C ASP A 798 -9.32 -8.34 22.15
N GLY A 799 -9.18 -9.61 22.53
CA GLY A 799 -8.67 -9.97 23.85
C GLY A 799 -7.19 -9.64 24.01
N TRP A 800 -6.39 -10.00 23.00
CA TRP A 800 -4.95 -9.69 22.92
C TRP A 800 -4.57 -9.19 21.53
N ASP A 801 -3.77 -8.14 21.47
CA ASP A 801 -3.16 -7.63 20.22
C ASP A 801 -1.63 -7.47 20.32
N LEU A 802 -0.91 -8.18 19.45
CA LEU A 802 0.55 -8.13 19.29
C LEU A 802 0.99 -7.45 17.97
N PHE A 803 0.17 -6.56 17.41
CA PHE A 803 0.41 -5.94 16.12
C PHE A 803 1.82 -5.34 15.95
N SER A 804 2.46 -5.70 14.85
CA SER A 804 3.69 -5.10 14.31
C SER A 804 3.34 -4.37 13.02
N LYS A 805 4.06 -3.28 12.71
CA LYS A 805 3.88 -2.52 11.47
C LYS A 805 5.20 -2.27 10.76
N ILE A 806 5.14 -2.12 9.44
CA ILE A 806 6.33 -2.01 8.58
C ILE A 806 7.22 -0.84 8.99
N GLU A 807 6.63 0.29 9.39
CA GLU A 807 7.39 1.52 9.70
C GLU A 807 8.24 1.39 10.97
N THR A 808 7.79 0.61 11.96
CA THR A 808 8.56 0.34 13.18
C THR A 808 9.48 -0.86 13.05
N GLY A 809 9.21 -1.74 12.09
CA GLY A 809 9.90 -3.01 11.94
C GLY A 809 9.47 -4.06 12.98
N PRO A 810 10.23 -5.17 13.10
CA PRO A 810 9.89 -6.26 14.01
C PRO A 810 10.02 -5.86 15.48
N ILE A 811 8.98 -6.16 16.25
CA ILE A 811 9.05 -6.17 17.72
C ILE A 811 9.64 -7.48 18.22
N SER A 812 10.04 -7.54 19.49
CA SER A 812 10.54 -8.78 20.08
C SER A 812 9.41 -9.75 20.42
N PRO A 813 9.67 -11.08 20.44
CA PRO A 813 8.70 -12.08 20.86
C PRO A 813 8.12 -11.82 22.25
N VAL A 814 6.83 -12.11 22.37
CA VAL A 814 6.02 -12.01 23.60
C VAL A 814 5.50 -13.40 23.93
N VAL A 815 5.46 -13.73 25.22
CA VAL A 815 4.92 -15.00 25.71
C VAL A 815 3.58 -14.73 26.40
N ILE A 816 2.54 -15.46 25.99
CA ILE A 816 1.22 -15.49 26.63
C ILE A 816 1.02 -16.92 27.14
N GLU A 817 0.89 -17.09 28.44
CA GLU A 817 0.89 -18.40 29.10
C GLU A 817 -0.25 -18.53 30.11
N ASN A 818 -1.02 -19.63 30.07
CA ASN A 818 -2.10 -19.87 31.03
C ASN A 818 -3.14 -18.73 31.03
N CYS A 819 -3.50 -18.20 29.86
CA CYS A 819 -4.46 -17.10 29.73
C CYS A 819 -5.79 -17.57 29.14
N VAL A 820 -6.84 -16.79 29.38
CA VAL A 820 -8.17 -17.07 28.85
C VAL A 820 -8.73 -15.84 28.13
N SER A 821 -9.21 -16.02 26.90
CA SER A 821 -9.79 -14.97 26.05
C SER A 821 -11.19 -15.36 25.57
N TYR A 822 -12.20 -14.55 25.85
CA TYR A 822 -13.57 -14.89 25.44
C TYR A 822 -14.51 -13.72 25.18
N LYS A 823 -15.47 -13.92 24.28
CA LYS A 823 -16.54 -12.96 23.98
C LYS A 823 -16.05 -11.55 23.64
N ASN A 824 -14.83 -11.41 23.11
CA ASN A 824 -14.37 -10.14 22.55
C ASN A 824 -15.07 -9.87 21.20
N GLY A 825 -15.16 -8.60 20.80
CA GLY A 825 -15.93 -8.12 19.63
C GLY A 825 -17.27 -7.48 19.99
N SER A 826 -17.74 -7.71 21.22
CA SER A 826 -18.92 -7.08 21.80
C SER A 826 -18.69 -6.85 23.29
N LEU A 827 -19.33 -5.83 23.84
CA LEU A 827 -19.31 -5.54 25.28
C LEU A 827 -20.19 -6.53 26.07
N SER A 828 -20.04 -6.53 27.40
CA SER A 828 -20.78 -7.41 28.30
C SER A 828 -22.29 -7.19 28.30
N ASP A 829 -22.74 -6.00 27.88
CA ASP A 829 -24.15 -5.67 27.65
C ASP A 829 -24.68 -6.13 26.27
N GLY A 830 -23.82 -6.76 25.46
CA GLY A 830 -24.12 -7.24 24.11
C GLY A 830 -24.02 -6.16 23.02
N SER A 831 -23.67 -4.92 23.36
CA SER A 831 -23.50 -3.84 22.39
C SER A 831 -22.12 -3.89 21.71
N GLY A 832 -22.02 -3.30 20.52
CA GLY A 832 -20.76 -3.23 19.78
C GLY A 832 -20.50 -4.41 18.84
N ASN A 833 -19.69 -4.15 17.80
CA ASN A 833 -19.34 -5.12 16.76
C ASN A 833 -17.97 -4.76 16.15
N GLY A 834 -16.91 -4.84 16.97
CA GLY A 834 -15.52 -4.74 16.49
C GLY A 834 -15.01 -6.07 15.95
N ASP A 835 -13.68 -6.22 15.77
CA ASP A 835 -13.12 -7.43 15.14
C ASP A 835 -13.42 -8.68 15.95
N GLY A 836 -13.12 -8.67 17.25
CA GLY A 836 -13.44 -9.78 18.15
C GLY A 836 -12.53 -10.99 18.00
N ASN A 837 -11.21 -10.82 17.89
CA ASN A 837 -10.29 -11.96 18.00
C ASN A 837 -9.99 -12.28 19.48
N GLY A 838 -9.80 -13.55 19.80
CA GLY A 838 -9.33 -13.96 21.11
C GLY A 838 -7.87 -13.58 21.33
N PHE A 839 -6.98 -14.06 20.45
CA PHE A 839 -5.55 -13.75 20.44
C PHE A 839 -5.09 -13.34 19.02
N LYS A 840 -4.82 -12.05 18.79
CA LYS A 840 -4.23 -11.48 17.57
C LYS A 840 -2.70 -11.44 17.73
N MET A 841 -1.99 -12.38 17.09
CA MET A 841 -0.59 -12.72 17.41
C MET A 841 0.47 -12.10 16.48
N GLY A 842 0.18 -10.97 15.84
CA GLY A 842 1.16 -10.18 15.05
C GLY A 842 0.58 -9.60 13.77
N GLY A 843 1.32 -8.71 13.08
CA GLY A 843 0.75 -7.91 11.98
C GLY A 843 1.72 -7.49 10.88
N ASP A 844 1.16 -7.20 9.70
CA ASP A 844 1.83 -6.65 8.50
C ASP A 844 2.82 -7.55 7.75
N GLY A 845 2.70 -8.88 7.86
CA GLY A 845 3.62 -9.80 7.19
C GLY A 845 4.98 -9.94 7.87
N ILE A 846 5.16 -9.33 9.04
CA ILE A 846 6.43 -9.30 9.76
C ILE A 846 6.57 -10.57 10.62
N ALA A 847 7.62 -11.34 10.37
CA ALA A 847 7.91 -12.58 11.08
C ALA A 847 8.38 -12.30 12.51
N VAL A 848 7.52 -12.60 13.50
CA VAL A 848 7.89 -12.57 14.92
C VAL A 848 7.37 -13.85 15.60
N PRO A 849 8.24 -14.68 16.19
CA PRO A 849 7.82 -15.94 16.81
C PRO A 849 7.23 -15.73 18.21
N HIS A 850 6.09 -15.04 18.29
CA HIS A 850 5.31 -14.94 19.52
C HIS A 850 4.82 -16.32 19.95
N ILE A 851 4.73 -16.53 21.27
CA ILE A 851 4.40 -17.83 21.86
C ILE A 851 3.08 -17.70 22.62
N LEU A 852 2.06 -18.44 22.19
CA LEU A 852 0.84 -18.69 22.95
C LEU A 852 0.91 -20.11 23.52
N ARG A 853 0.86 -20.24 24.84
CA ARG A 853 1.00 -21.52 25.53
C ARG A 853 -0.12 -21.74 26.53
N ASN A 854 -0.65 -22.97 26.57
CA ASN A 854 -1.56 -23.43 27.62
C ASN A 854 -2.75 -22.49 27.84
N SER A 855 -3.35 -21.99 26.75
CA SER A 855 -4.33 -20.90 26.81
C SER A 855 -5.64 -21.28 26.12
N ILE A 856 -6.73 -20.63 26.52
CA ILE A 856 -8.09 -20.93 26.04
C ILE A 856 -8.66 -19.72 25.29
N ALA A 857 -9.21 -19.93 24.09
CA ALA A 857 -9.96 -18.92 23.33
C ALA A 857 -11.38 -19.41 23.00
N TYR A 858 -12.43 -18.74 23.46
CA TYR A 858 -13.79 -19.19 23.15
C TYR A 858 -14.82 -18.09 22.92
N CYS A 859 -15.79 -18.37 22.04
CA CYS A 859 -16.93 -17.48 21.77
C CYS A 859 -16.57 -16.03 21.42
N ASN A 860 -15.41 -15.80 20.80
CA ASN A 860 -15.03 -14.48 20.31
C ASN A 860 -15.74 -14.16 18.98
N GLY A 861 -15.88 -12.87 18.67
CA GLY A 861 -16.64 -12.32 17.53
C GLY A 861 -16.08 -12.66 16.15
N THR A 862 -14.81 -13.04 16.05
CA THR A 862 -14.16 -13.52 14.82
C THR A 862 -13.29 -14.75 15.12
N SER A 863 -11.97 -14.59 15.26
CA SER A 863 -11.07 -15.75 15.40
C SER A 863 -10.81 -16.08 16.86
N GLY A 864 -10.59 -17.35 17.21
CA GLY A 864 -10.04 -17.71 18.52
C GLY A 864 -8.58 -17.26 18.63
N ILE A 865 -7.74 -17.77 17.75
CA ILE A 865 -6.32 -17.47 17.63
C ILE A 865 -6.05 -17.10 16.17
N THR A 866 -5.42 -15.95 15.91
CA THR A 866 -5.07 -15.52 14.55
C THR A 866 -3.61 -15.11 14.47
N SER A 867 -2.93 -15.51 13.39
CA SER A 867 -1.59 -14.99 13.06
C SER A 867 -1.64 -13.54 12.60
N ASN A 868 -2.81 -13.08 12.14
CA ASN A 868 -3.03 -11.75 11.60
C ASN A 868 -1.91 -11.29 10.64
N SER A 869 -1.53 -12.16 9.72
CA SER A 869 -0.45 -12.03 8.73
C SER A 869 1.00 -12.19 9.22
N ASN A 870 1.28 -12.31 10.51
CA ASN A 870 2.62 -12.68 10.99
C ASN A 870 2.92 -14.15 10.62
N PRO A 871 3.94 -14.45 9.81
CA PRO A 871 4.17 -15.81 9.30
C PRO A 871 4.88 -16.78 10.27
N ALA A 872 5.10 -16.45 11.55
CA ALA A 872 6.05 -17.19 12.42
C ALA A 872 5.53 -17.59 13.82
N ILE A 873 4.23 -17.45 14.11
CA ILE A 873 3.72 -17.65 15.47
C ILE A 873 3.80 -19.11 15.97
N ILE A 874 3.86 -19.28 17.29
CA ILE A 874 3.98 -20.56 17.99
C ILE A 874 2.77 -20.76 18.91
N ILE A 875 2.04 -21.85 18.73
CA ILE A 875 0.84 -22.25 19.50
C ILE A 875 1.12 -23.61 20.15
N GLU A 876 1.12 -23.66 21.48
CA GLU A 876 1.40 -24.87 22.24
C GLU A 876 0.29 -25.12 23.26
N ASN A 877 -0.28 -26.33 23.28
CA ASN A 877 -1.23 -26.74 24.32
C ASN A 877 -2.43 -25.78 24.44
N CYS A 878 -2.98 -25.31 23.33
CA CYS A 878 -4.10 -24.36 23.37
C CYS A 878 -5.44 -25.05 23.07
N THR A 879 -6.51 -24.53 23.66
CA THR A 879 -7.89 -24.95 23.36
C THR A 879 -8.67 -23.78 22.75
N ALA A 880 -9.17 -23.94 21.54
CA ALA A 880 -10.03 -22.95 20.88
C ALA A 880 -11.43 -23.53 20.60
N TYR A 881 -12.48 -22.82 21.00
CA TYR A 881 -13.85 -23.36 20.97
C TYR A 881 -14.90 -22.33 20.58
N ALA A 882 -15.80 -22.69 19.64
CA ALA A 882 -17.01 -21.93 19.32
C ALA A 882 -16.78 -20.43 19.05
N ASN A 883 -15.66 -20.06 18.44
CA ASN A 883 -15.46 -18.70 17.94
C ASN A 883 -16.29 -18.51 16.65
N LYS A 884 -16.85 -17.31 16.44
CA LYS A 884 -17.81 -17.06 15.34
C LYS A 884 -17.21 -17.27 13.95
N GLY A 885 -15.90 -17.06 13.81
CA GLY A 885 -15.11 -17.39 12.63
C GLY A 885 -14.30 -18.67 12.81
N ALA A 886 -13.04 -18.66 12.38
CA ALA A 886 -12.13 -19.80 12.58
C ALA A 886 -11.65 -19.83 14.04
N ASN A 887 -11.47 -21.03 14.59
CA ASN A 887 -10.84 -21.14 15.91
C ASN A 887 -9.34 -20.84 15.82
N ILE A 888 -8.66 -21.37 14.80
CA ILE A 888 -7.27 -21.11 14.49
C ILE A 888 -7.17 -20.58 13.05
N ASN A 889 -6.66 -19.36 12.88
CA ASN A 889 -6.54 -18.67 11.60
C ASN A 889 -5.08 -18.28 11.31
N LEU A 890 -4.38 -19.09 10.52
CA LEU A 890 -2.97 -18.94 10.18
C LEU A 890 -2.79 -18.61 8.69
N TYR A 891 -2.39 -17.37 8.44
CA TYR A 891 -2.09 -16.83 7.11
C TYR A 891 -0.96 -15.80 7.19
N GLY A 892 -0.35 -15.49 6.05
CA GLY A 892 0.63 -14.40 5.92
C GLY A 892 0.26 -13.37 4.85
N LYS A 893 1.11 -12.34 4.72
CA LYS A 893 1.01 -11.31 3.68
C LYS A 893 2.21 -11.45 2.73
N GLY A 894 1.94 -11.46 1.43
CA GLY A 894 2.96 -11.67 0.38
C GLY A 894 3.61 -13.06 0.45
N ASP A 895 4.76 -13.18 -0.21
CA ASP A 895 5.47 -14.45 -0.44
C ASP A 895 6.47 -14.81 0.68
N SER A 896 6.33 -14.21 1.87
CA SER A 896 7.22 -14.52 3.00
C SER A 896 7.09 -15.99 3.44
N ILE A 897 8.19 -16.63 3.81
CA ILE A 897 8.18 -18.02 4.25
C ILE A 897 7.33 -18.16 5.52
N ARG A 898 6.38 -19.10 5.50
CA ARG A 898 5.60 -19.47 6.68
C ARG A 898 6.40 -20.44 7.55
N SER A 899 6.36 -20.22 8.86
CA SER A 899 7.12 -20.96 9.88
C SER A 899 6.31 -21.17 11.17
N PHE A 900 5.00 -21.27 11.03
CA PHE A 900 4.08 -21.55 12.15
C PHE A 900 4.44 -22.85 12.86
N ILE A 901 4.28 -22.85 14.18
CA ILE A 901 4.39 -24.07 14.98
C ILE A 901 3.08 -24.24 15.75
N VAL A 902 2.42 -25.39 15.58
CA VAL A 902 1.25 -25.77 16.38
C VAL A 902 1.50 -27.13 16.99
N LYS A 903 1.38 -27.25 18.32
CA LYS A 903 1.61 -28.50 19.05
C LYS A 903 0.53 -28.71 20.11
N ASN A 904 0.13 -29.97 20.28
CA ASN A 904 -0.79 -30.42 21.33
C ASN A 904 -2.08 -29.59 21.44
N SER A 905 -2.55 -28.97 20.35
CA SER A 905 -3.66 -28.01 20.40
C SER A 905 -4.98 -28.64 19.97
N ILE A 906 -6.06 -28.15 20.55
CA ILE A 906 -7.43 -28.62 20.36
C ILE A 906 -8.29 -27.47 19.81
N SER A 907 -9.00 -27.72 18.72
CA SER A 907 -9.95 -26.79 18.10
C SER A 907 -11.28 -27.50 17.80
N LEU A 908 -12.40 -26.98 18.31
CA LEU A 908 -13.74 -27.55 18.06
C LEU A 908 -14.80 -26.47 17.82
N GLN A 909 -15.76 -26.79 16.96
CA GLN A 909 -16.97 -25.98 16.73
C GLN A 909 -16.73 -24.53 16.28
N GLY A 910 -15.64 -24.24 15.57
CA GLY A 910 -15.49 -22.93 14.93
C GLY A 910 -16.62 -22.68 13.92
N GLY A 911 -17.06 -21.43 13.77
CA GLY A 911 -18.08 -21.07 12.78
C GLY A 911 -17.66 -21.36 11.33
N ILE A 912 -16.35 -21.40 11.06
CA ILE A 912 -15.75 -21.95 9.84
C ILE A 912 -14.58 -22.89 10.18
N SER A 913 -14.06 -23.60 9.18
CA SER A 913 -12.84 -24.43 9.33
C SER A 913 -11.62 -23.61 9.75
N ASP A 914 -10.72 -24.23 10.51
CA ASP A 914 -9.39 -23.68 10.76
C ASP A 914 -8.63 -23.42 9.46
N VAL A 915 -7.79 -22.39 9.45
CA VAL A 915 -7.05 -21.93 8.28
C VAL A 915 -5.56 -22.14 8.52
N TYR A 916 -4.93 -22.98 7.71
CA TYR A 916 -3.49 -23.26 7.76
C TYR A 916 -2.97 -23.84 6.42
N ARG A 917 -3.62 -23.51 5.30
CA ARG A 917 -3.41 -24.16 4.00
C ARG A 917 -1.97 -24.09 3.48
N GLU A 918 -1.22 -23.08 3.89
CA GLU A 918 0.17 -22.86 3.48
C GLU A 918 1.16 -23.77 4.23
N MET A 919 0.74 -24.45 5.31
CA MET A 919 1.54 -25.35 6.13
C MET A 919 0.73 -26.59 6.55
N PRO A 920 0.38 -27.49 5.61
CA PRO A 920 -0.42 -28.69 5.91
C PRO A 920 0.23 -29.63 6.94
N GLU A 921 1.55 -29.56 7.14
CA GLU A 921 2.29 -30.31 8.15
C GLU A 921 1.91 -29.97 9.61
N ILE A 922 1.15 -28.89 9.83
CA ILE A 922 0.52 -28.58 11.12
C ILE A 922 -0.47 -29.66 11.53
N GLU A 923 -1.06 -30.38 10.57
CA GLU A 923 -1.81 -31.60 10.85
C GLU A 923 -0.84 -32.67 11.38
N SER A 924 -0.85 -32.83 12.71
CA SER A 924 -0.02 -33.80 13.42
C SER A 924 -0.87 -34.74 14.25
N ARG A 925 -0.28 -35.82 14.76
CA ARG A 925 -0.96 -36.78 15.66
C ARG A 925 -1.49 -36.13 16.93
N THR A 926 -0.86 -35.03 17.34
CA THR A 926 -1.11 -34.31 18.59
C THR A 926 -2.00 -33.08 18.43
N ASN A 927 -2.34 -32.67 17.21
CA ASN A 927 -3.23 -31.54 16.98
C ASN A 927 -4.58 -32.04 16.52
N PHE A 928 -5.65 -31.65 17.22
CA PHE A 928 -7.02 -31.91 16.80
C PHE A 928 -7.62 -30.61 16.27
N LEU A 929 -7.70 -30.49 14.94
CA LEU A 929 -8.06 -29.26 14.24
C LEU A 929 -9.46 -29.37 13.65
N TRP A 930 -10.18 -28.24 13.65
CA TRP A 930 -11.56 -28.16 13.19
C TRP A 930 -11.60 -27.99 11.67
N ASN A 931 -12.18 -28.96 10.96
CA ASN A 931 -12.27 -28.90 9.50
C ASN A 931 -13.59 -28.29 8.98
N GLY A 932 -14.39 -27.67 9.84
CA GLY A 932 -15.73 -27.16 9.53
C GLY A 932 -16.87 -28.12 9.88
N ALA A 933 -16.57 -29.37 10.22
CA ALA A 933 -17.58 -30.37 10.61
C ALA A 933 -17.17 -31.20 11.84
N MET A 934 -15.88 -31.52 11.98
CA MET A 934 -15.35 -32.34 13.05
C MET A 934 -13.92 -31.89 13.42
N ALA A 935 -13.51 -32.19 14.65
CA ALA A 935 -12.14 -32.00 15.10
C ALA A 935 -11.35 -33.31 14.93
N LYS A 936 -10.32 -33.28 14.10
CA LYS A 936 -9.53 -34.48 13.76
C LYS A 936 -8.03 -34.22 13.78
N ASN A 937 -7.24 -35.27 13.98
CA ASN A 937 -5.78 -35.25 13.82
C ASN A 937 -5.36 -35.83 12.46
N SER A 938 -4.05 -35.88 12.19
CA SER A 938 -3.51 -36.40 10.92
C SER A 938 -3.68 -37.91 10.71
N GLU A 939 -4.06 -38.66 11.76
CA GLU A 939 -4.42 -40.09 11.66
C GLU A 939 -5.91 -40.29 11.42
N GLY A 940 -6.69 -39.21 11.32
CA GLY A 940 -8.14 -39.27 11.19
C GLY A 940 -8.88 -39.61 12.49
N GLN A 941 -8.17 -39.66 13.63
CA GLN A 941 -8.82 -39.78 14.94
C GLN A 941 -9.63 -38.52 15.22
N GLN A 942 -10.87 -38.70 15.65
CA GLN A 942 -11.80 -37.62 15.92
C GLN A 942 -12.02 -37.46 17.41
N ILE A 943 -12.17 -36.22 17.87
CA ILE A 943 -12.64 -35.90 19.23
C ILE A 943 -13.99 -35.20 19.16
N ASN A 944 -14.81 -35.41 20.18
CA ASN A 944 -16.12 -34.77 20.32
C ASN A 944 -16.22 -34.07 21.69
N LEU A 945 -17.36 -33.47 22.01
CA LEU A 945 -17.52 -32.66 23.23
C LEU A 945 -17.40 -33.45 24.53
N ASP A 946 -17.62 -34.77 24.50
CA ASP A 946 -17.58 -35.65 25.67
C ASP A 946 -16.22 -35.73 26.36
N ILE A 947 -15.16 -35.28 25.67
CA ILE A 947 -13.80 -35.21 26.24
C ILE A 947 -13.69 -34.14 27.33
N PHE A 948 -14.62 -33.17 27.35
CA PHE A 948 -14.60 -32.07 28.30
C PHE A 948 -15.58 -32.31 29.43
N THR A 949 -15.21 -31.83 30.62
CA THR A 949 -16.10 -31.82 31.80
C THR A 949 -17.35 -30.95 31.54
N THR A 950 -17.16 -29.79 30.92
CA THR A 950 -18.24 -28.95 30.39
C THR A 950 -17.73 -28.04 29.27
N VAL A 951 -18.63 -27.64 28.38
CA VAL A 951 -18.43 -26.66 27.31
C VAL A 951 -19.40 -25.47 27.43
N ASP A 952 -19.99 -25.31 28.62
CA ASP A 952 -20.91 -24.22 28.91
C ASP A 952 -20.20 -22.86 28.98
N CYS A 953 -20.23 -22.14 27.86
CA CYS A 953 -19.62 -20.80 27.72
C CYS A 953 -20.33 -19.70 28.52
N THR A 954 -21.33 -20.03 29.35
CA THR A 954 -21.87 -19.12 30.36
C THR A 954 -21.05 -19.11 31.65
N LEU A 955 -20.21 -20.13 31.87
CA LEU A 955 -19.26 -20.16 32.97
C LEU A 955 -18.14 -19.14 32.75
N ASN A 956 -18.00 -18.22 33.69
CA ASN A 956 -16.93 -17.22 33.69
C ASN A 956 -15.75 -17.74 34.52
N PRO A 957 -14.56 -17.88 33.92
CA PRO A 957 -13.31 -18.16 34.61
C PRO A 957 -12.98 -17.04 35.61
N GLU A 958 -12.32 -17.39 36.71
CA GLU A 958 -12.00 -16.43 37.77
C GLU A 958 -10.56 -16.59 38.24
N ILE A 959 -9.92 -15.46 38.56
CA ILE A 959 -8.60 -15.43 39.17
C ILE A 959 -8.75 -15.71 40.67
N GLN A 960 -8.12 -16.77 41.15
CA GLN A 960 -8.13 -17.18 42.55
C GLN A 960 -7.13 -16.36 43.39
N LYS A 961 -7.23 -16.48 44.72
CA LYS A 961 -6.33 -15.81 45.66
C LYS A 961 -4.85 -16.19 45.50
N ASP A 962 -4.57 -17.40 44.99
CA ASP A 962 -3.21 -17.86 44.69
C ASP A 962 -2.70 -17.36 43.32
N GLY A 963 -3.52 -16.62 42.58
CA GLY A 963 -3.21 -16.04 41.28
C GLY A 963 -3.54 -16.94 40.08
N LYS A 964 -3.92 -18.19 40.28
CA LYS A 964 -4.27 -19.08 39.16
C LYS A 964 -5.70 -18.83 38.67
N ILE A 965 -5.96 -19.21 37.42
CA ILE A 965 -7.32 -19.16 36.86
C ILE A 965 -8.05 -20.46 37.22
N ASN A 966 -9.21 -20.32 37.86
CA ASN A 966 -10.18 -21.38 37.97
C ASN A 966 -11.15 -21.31 36.78
N ILE A 967 -11.02 -22.26 35.86
CA ILE A 967 -11.90 -22.41 34.70
C ILE A 967 -13.23 -23.09 35.04
N LYS A 968 -13.47 -23.50 36.29
CA LYS A 968 -14.73 -24.14 36.75
C LYS A 968 -15.11 -25.38 35.93
N GLY A 969 -14.11 -26.17 35.51
CA GLY A 969 -14.28 -27.35 34.66
C GLY A 969 -14.46 -27.06 33.17
N LEU A 970 -14.54 -25.79 32.76
CA LEU A 970 -14.73 -25.39 31.37
C LEU A 970 -13.53 -25.84 30.51
N PHE A 971 -13.80 -26.69 29.51
CA PHE A 971 -12.80 -27.34 28.65
C PHE A 971 -11.75 -28.19 29.38
N GLN A 972 -12.00 -28.58 30.63
CA GLN A 972 -11.14 -29.51 31.36
C GLN A 972 -11.29 -30.92 30.78
N ILE A 973 -10.20 -31.50 30.30
CA ILE A 973 -10.18 -32.85 29.71
C ILE A 973 -10.45 -33.91 30.79
N ASN A 974 -11.49 -34.72 30.59
CA ASN A 974 -11.91 -35.80 31.50
C ASN A 974 -11.43 -37.21 31.05
N LYS A 975 -10.84 -37.33 29.85
CA LYS A 975 -10.31 -38.58 29.30
C LYS A 975 -8.80 -38.69 29.54
N LYS A 976 -8.36 -39.81 30.14
CA LYS A 976 -6.97 -39.98 30.59
C LYS A 976 -5.99 -40.08 29.43
N GLU A 977 -6.39 -40.69 28.32
CA GLU A 977 -5.62 -40.89 27.11
C GLU A 977 -5.37 -39.60 26.32
N LEU A 978 -6.13 -38.53 26.59
CA LEU A 978 -5.99 -37.21 25.97
C LEU A 978 -5.28 -36.20 26.88
N GLN A 979 -4.81 -36.62 28.06
CA GLN A 979 -4.07 -35.77 28.98
C GLN A 979 -2.79 -35.25 28.33
N GLY A 980 -2.51 -33.95 28.50
CA GLY A 980 -1.39 -33.27 27.84
C GLY A 980 -1.73 -32.67 26.46
N LEU A 981 -2.95 -32.84 25.98
CA LEU A 981 -3.51 -32.08 24.87
C LEU A 981 -4.32 -30.89 25.39
N GLY A 982 -4.48 -29.87 24.55
CA GLY A 982 -5.19 -28.63 24.88
C GLY A 982 -4.59 -27.90 26.07
N ALA A 983 -5.34 -26.91 26.55
CA ALA A 983 -5.00 -26.15 27.75
C ALA A 983 -5.36 -26.90 29.04
N GLN A 984 -4.55 -26.70 30.08
CA GLN A 984 -4.60 -27.40 31.37
C GLN A 984 -4.47 -26.37 32.51
N PHE A 985 -5.52 -26.16 33.30
CA PHE A 985 -5.58 -25.14 34.35
C PHE A 985 -5.67 -25.72 35.76
#